data_AF-A0A077EJ31-F1
#
_entry.id   AF-A0A077EJ31-F1
#
_cell.length_a   1.000
_cell.length_b   1.000
_cell.length_c   1.000
_cell.angle_alpha   90.00
_cell.angle_beta   90.00
_cell.angle_gamma   90.00
#
_symmetry.space_group_name_H-M   'P 1'
#
loop_
_entity.id
_entity.type
_entity.pdbx_description
1 polymer ?
#
loop_
_entity_poly.entity_id
_entity_poly.type
_entity_poly.pdbx_seq_one_letter_code
_entity_poly.pdbx_strand_id
1 'polypeptide(L)'
;MIKKLSLLSLFTLLPASFYYAQTTAFAYIKDTAGKPVESADVSMKGSSYSVTADKIGYFQFVGLKPGHYQITVSKPPFDSQIVEFDVEEGKKRQDLGVIKLSTNFNDIDQGFTILDDSDQSDELNNQSTVGLLQSSRDVFSSIAAFDLGFYWFRPRGIDTRLGENMINGVSTARPDTGMVDFSTWGGLNEITRYPEIALNHSPSEYGFGGVGSVFYKNTKASDYRKGSQLTYSLTNRNYNNRLSYRFSSGMNKKGWAFTGMIARRWAQEGIQDGTFYDAISGYLGVEKKFSDKHTVTLNAIGSDYRRSTSSPNTQEVYNYRGIHYNAYWGWQDGEKRSERVKTGFLPMIQLTDYWKINKKSELWTTVSYQFGKEKSARLDWYKANNPSPTYYRNLPSFYAPGSKLANPERYAELLDSWQNDDQRYTQLDWDSFYRKNSGNYEKEYGGNRAIYFLENDVKNNKIWNFATHYINNLSDKVKLVLNLSYQNYYSEQYREVKDLLGADFALNLDPFAKDAKGRNFNTLDNNVTKRVGDKIGYDYIYRRQDINFNPGLKFSTGKFDAFISALVGYSTNSREGLFSHYLYDNSYGESGAQNFWNFGMKGQLTYKLNGRMFFVYNGAYYSQSPFLNDIFINPRANNTVAPNIRSTVIDANDLSYIISAPNFKLRLTGYITNSQNDTEIQRYFADGISFNTLDAQGQEIEGDNRAMVTQVLSNVNKRNMGVEMGIQVKITPTLTASGLASIGQYTYTNNPKLYFASDAMGTFFDYNNKGELERRDYRDLGESYLKNYKQGGTPQQAFSVGLRYSSPKYWWISGNWNYFRDSYLDPAPATRTNSFIYNPNTPGVPYDGVTEAELRRVLKQVKLPEAFFFNASAGKSWIIGKYYFVISATVNNILNSHKYITGGFEQTRNINYKNYVEGFNQENPSFAPKYFYSQGRSYFFNVQFRF
;
A
#
# COMPACT_ATOMS: atom_id res chain seq x y z
N MET A 1 45.07 82.84 -26.25
CA MET A 1 44.47 81.63 -26.84
C MET A 1 43.98 80.70 -25.72
N ILE A 2 42.83 81.03 -25.14
CA ILE A 2 42.15 80.27 -24.08
C ILE A 2 40.92 79.66 -24.74
N LYS A 3 41.13 78.60 -25.53
CA LYS A 3 40.08 77.79 -26.16
C LYS A 3 40.68 76.42 -26.44
N LYS A 4 40.71 75.55 -25.42
CA LYS A 4 40.78 74.08 -25.56
C LYS A 4 40.73 73.28 -24.24
N LEU A 5 40.42 73.91 -23.09
CA LEU A 5 40.26 73.20 -21.81
C LEU A 5 38.82 73.08 -21.27
N SER A 6 37.79 73.61 -21.95
CA SER A 6 36.41 73.51 -21.43
C SER A 6 35.65 72.24 -21.88
N LEU A 7 36.17 71.46 -22.84
CA LEU A 7 35.48 70.26 -23.33
C LEU A 7 35.80 68.97 -22.55
N LEU A 8 36.84 68.97 -21.70
CA LEU A 8 37.23 67.78 -20.94
C LEU A 8 36.59 67.69 -19.53
N SER A 9 36.00 68.77 -19.03
CA SER A 9 35.23 68.75 -17.77
C SER A 9 33.76 68.37 -17.94
N LEU A 10 33.23 68.42 -19.18
CA LEU A 10 31.83 68.08 -19.47
C LEU A 10 31.62 66.58 -19.79
N PHE A 11 32.69 65.81 -19.99
CA PHE A 11 32.63 64.37 -20.26
C PHE A 11 33.09 63.47 -19.09
N THR A 12 33.47 64.05 -17.96
CA THR A 12 33.91 63.32 -16.75
C THR A 12 32.92 63.43 -15.57
N LEU A 13 31.79 64.10 -15.75
CA LEU A 13 30.72 64.25 -14.75
C LEU A 13 29.44 63.41 -15.02
N LEU A 14 29.49 62.43 -15.92
CA LEU A 14 28.44 61.40 -16.05
C LEU A 14 29.08 60.02 -15.91
N PRO A 15 29.11 59.48 -14.68
CA PRO A 15 28.18 58.41 -14.38
C PRO A 15 27.65 58.52 -12.93
N ALA A 16 26.61 59.33 -12.72
CA ALA A 16 25.99 59.45 -11.40
C ALA A 16 24.46 59.47 -11.49
N SER A 17 23.86 58.45 -12.13
CA SER A 17 22.46 58.07 -11.87
C SER A 17 22.02 56.84 -12.69
N PHE A 18 22.70 55.71 -12.50
CA PHE A 18 22.04 54.40 -12.54
C PHE A 18 22.45 53.63 -11.28
N TYR A 19 22.12 54.19 -10.12
CA TYR A 19 21.89 53.33 -8.97
C TYR A 19 20.70 52.46 -9.34
N TYR A 20 20.94 51.20 -9.72
CA TYR A 20 19.92 50.18 -9.66
C TYR A 20 19.23 50.33 -8.30
N ALA A 21 17.94 50.70 -8.29
CA ALA A 21 17.15 50.79 -7.08
C ALA A 21 17.04 49.39 -6.48
N GLN A 22 18.00 49.06 -5.63
CA GLN A 22 18.04 47.81 -4.89
C GLN A 22 16.99 47.90 -3.78
N THR A 23 15.99 47.02 -3.84
CA THR A 23 14.89 47.01 -2.87
C THR A 23 15.34 46.33 -1.59
N THR A 24 14.97 46.89 -0.44
CA THR A 24 15.08 46.21 0.85
C THR A 24 13.73 45.61 1.22
N ALA A 25 13.65 44.28 1.35
CA ALA A 25 12.45 43.61 1.86
C ALA A 25 12.63 43.27 3.34
N PHE A 26 11.67 43.61 4.21
CA PHE A 26 11.75 43.37 5.65
C PHE A 26 10.44 42.84 6.23
N ALA A 27 10.51 42.14 7.36
CA ALA A 27 9.34 41.69 8.11
C ALA A 27 9.66 41.54 9.59
N TYR A 28 8.60 41.35 10.39
CA TYR A 28 8.68 40.96 11.79
C TYR A 28 8.14 39.55 11.98
N ILE A 29 8.87 38.71 12.71
CA ILE A 29 8.46 37.34 13.00
C ILE A 29 7.91 37.29 14.42
N LYS A 30 6.67 36.82 14.56
CA LYS A 30 5.98 36.70 15.84
C LYS A 30 5.35 35.32 16.01
N ASP A 31 5.11 34.90 17.24
CA ASP A 31 4.34 33.69 17.53
C ASP A 31 2.82 33.96 17.41
N THR A 32 2.01 32.92 17.57
CA THR A 32 0.54 33.02 17.55
C THR A 32 -0.04 33.86 18.70
N ALA A 33 0.71 34.07 19.79
CA ALA A 33 0.35 34.95 20.90
C ALA A 33 0.84 36.40 20.70
N GLY A 34 1.51 36.69 19.58
CA GLY A 34 2.00 38.02 19.24
C GLY A 34 3.36 38.40 19.86
N LYS A 35 4.08 37.45 20.48
CA LYS A 35 5.44 37.69 20.99
C LYS A 35 6.47 37.61 19.85
N PRO A 36 7.51 38.45 19.85
CA PRO A 36 8.61 38.35 18.88
C PRO A 36 9.29 36.98 18.90
N VAL A 37 9.61 36.45 17.73
CA VAL A 37 10.42 35.24 17.59
C VAL A 37 11.83 35.64 17.17
N GLU A 38 12.73 35.68 18.15
CA GLU A 38 14.12 36.05 17.93
C GLU A 38 14.95 34.94 17.26
N SER A 39 16.01 35.34 16.56
CA SER A 39 16.98 34.42 15.95
C SER A 39 16.35 33.35 15.06
N ALA A 40 15.26 33.70 14.35
CA ALA A 40 14.66 32.87 13.33
C ALA A 40 15.50 32.91 12.04
N ASP A 41 15.77 31.74 11.46
CA ASP A 41 16.48 31.65 10.20
C ASP A 41 15.51 31.91 9.05
N VAL A 42 15.81 32.91 8.24
CA VAL A 42 15.05 33.27 7.04
C VAL A 42 15.92 33.00 5.82
N SER A 43 15.61 31.96 5.09
CA SER A 43 16.32 31.57 3.87
C SER A 43 15.49 31.87 2.62
N MET A 44 16.11 32.40 1.58
CA MET A 44 15.45 32.61 0.30
C MET A 44 15.51 31.32 -0.52
N LYS A 45 14.34 30.80 -0.93
CA LYS A 45 14.25 29.50 -1.60
C LYS A 45 15.00 29.51 -2.93
N GLY A 46 15.80 28.46 -3.18
CA GLY A 46 16.62 28.34 -4.38
C GLY A 46 17.79 29.34 -4.44
N SER A 47 18.15 29.97 -3.32
CA SER A 47 19.24 30.94 -3.23
C SER A 47 20.18 30.61 -2.05
N SER A 48 21.36 31.22 -2.05
CA SER A 48 22.29 31.20 -0.91
C SER A 48 22.04 32.32 0.10
N TYR A 49 21.10 33.23 -0.17
CA TYR A 49 20.74 34.31 0.74
C TYR A 49 19.98 33.76 1.95
N SER A 50 20.55 33.96 3.13
CA SER A 50 19.95 33.62 4.42
C SER A 50 20.29 34.72 5.41
N VAL A 51 19.32 35.12 6.23
CA VAL A 51 19.48 36.08 7.32
C VAL A 51 18.85 35.52 8.59
N THR A 52 19.25 36.06 9.73
CA THR A 52 18.71 35.67 11.04
C THR A 52 18.00 36.87 11.65
N ALA A 53 16.80 36.65 12.18
CA ALA A 53 16.00 37.71 12.78
C ALA A 53 16.57 38.18 14.12
N ASP A 54 16.41 39.47 14.42
CA ASP A 54 16.92 40.08 15.65
C ASP A 54 16.00 39.84 16.88
N LYS A 55 16.26 40.56 17.98
CA LYS A 55 15.52 40.44 19.25
C LYS A 55 14.04 40.85 19.18
N ILE A 56 13.65 41.66 18.21
CA ILE A 56 12.25 42.05 17.98
C ILE A 56 11.62 41.24 16.84
N GLY A 57 12.32 40.21 16.36
CA GLY A 57 11.90 39.36 15.25
C GLY A 57 12.07 40.04 13.89
N TYR A 58 12.79 41.14 13.81
CA TYR A 58 13.01 41.86 12.55
C TYR A 58 14.08 41.17 11.71
N PHE A 59 13.82 41.02 10.41
CA PHE A 59 14.84 40.64 9.44
C PHE A 59 14.69 41.49 8.17
N GLN A 60 15.77 41.58 7.39
CA GLN A 60 15.74 42.24 6.09
C GLN A 60 16.64 41.54 5.07
N PHE A 61 16.19 41.52 3.81
CA PHE A 61 17.01 41.25 2.65
C PHE A 61 17.30 42.57 1.94
N VAL A 62 18.57 42.86 1.72
CA VAL A 62 19.04 44.08 1.03
C VAL A 62 19.53 43.67 -0.36
N GLY A 63 19.35 44.53 -1.36
CA GLY A 63 19.90 44.27 -2.69
C GLY A 63 18.98 43.53 -3.65
N LEU A 64 17.67 43.43 -3.34
CA LEU A 64 16.75 42.65 -4.17
C LEU A 64 16.46 43.39 -5.48
N LYS A 65 16.53 42.64 -6.58
CA LYS A 65 16.13 43.09 -7.92
C LYS A 65 14.63 42.91 -8.09
N PRO A 66 13.98 43.60 -9.04
CA PRO A 66 12.58 43.35 -9.34
C PRO A 66 12.34 41.88 -9.72
N GLY A 67 11.35 41.24 -9.11
CA GLY A 67 11.09 39.81 -9.28
C GLY A 67 10.24 39.21 -8.16
N HIS A 68 9.80 37.96 -8.38
CA HIS A 68 9.05 37.18 -7.40
C HIS A 68 10.01 36.37 -6.52
N TYR A 69 9.85 36.47 -5.21
CA TYR A 69 10.71 35.82 -4.23
C TYR A 69 9.89 34.98 -3.26
N GLN A 70 10.49 33.88 -2.81
CA GLN A 70 9.93 33.02 -1.78
C GLN A 70 10.97 32.86 -0.68
N ILE A 71 10.55 33.07 0.56
CA ILE A 71 11.39 32.92 1.76
C ILE A 71 10.80 31.83 2.66
N THR A 72 11.68 31.03 3.25
CA THR A 72 11.34 30.07 4.30
C THR A 72 11.83 30.64 5.61
N VAL A 73 10.89 30.97 6.49
CA VAL A 73 11.15 31.36 7.87
C VAL A 73 11.10 30.11 8.73
N SER A 74 12.19 29.79 9.42
CA SER A 74 12.27 28.62 10.27
C SER A 74 12.90 28.94 11.61
N LYS A 75 12.25 28.49 12.68
CA LYS A 75 12.79 28.57 14.04
C LYS A 75 12.18 27.46 14.87
N PRO A 76 12.95 26.49 15.40
CA PRO A 76 12.39 25.54 16.36
C PRO A 76 11.81 26.32 17.56
N PRO A 77 10.61 25.96 18.06
CA PRO A 77 9.85 24.74 17.80
C PRO A 77 8.74 24.96 16.75
N PHE A 78 8.74 26.11 16.08
CA PHE A 78 7.70 26.49 15.15
C PHE A 78 7.84 25.76 13.81
N ASP A 79 6.71 25.57 13.15
CA ASP A 79 6.69 25.10 11.77
C ASP A 79 7.31 26.16 10.87
N SER A 80 8.09 25.71 9.90
CA SER A 80 8.63 26.61 8.89
C SER A 80 7.48 27.22 8.11
N GLN A 81 7.44 28.54 8.00
CA GLN A 81 6.49 29.25 7.17
C GLN A 81 7.16 29.64 5.86
N ILE A 82 6.47 29.39 4.75
CA ILE A 82 6.90 29.84 3.44
C ILE A 82 6.09 31.10 3.11
N VAL A 83 6.80 32.20 2.81
CA VAL A 83 6.20 33.49 2.46
C VAL A 83 6.67 33.89 1.08
N GLU A 84 5.72 34.17 0.19
CA GLU A 84 5.96 34.66 -1.16
C GLU A 84 5.74 36.17 -1.22
N PHE A 85 6.56 36.88 -1.97
CA PHE A 85 6.42 38.31 -2.20
C PHE A 85 7.04 38.76 -3.51
N ASP A 86 6.47 39.82 -4.09
CA ASP A 86 6.99 40.48 -5.28
C ASP A 86 7.78 41.75 -4.91
N VAL A 87 8.88 41.94 -5.62
CA VAL A 87 9.65 43.19 -5.62
C VAL A 87 9.36 43.90 -6.95
N GLU A 88 8.72 45.06 -6.86
CA GLU A 88 8.38 45.90 -8.01
C GLU A 88 9.55 46.83 -8.38
N GLU A 89 9.62 47.20 -9.65
CA GLU A 89 10.64 48.12 -10.15
C GLU A 89 10.46 49.54 -9.56
N GLY A 90 11.55 50.13 -9.05
CA GLY A 90 11.55 51.48 -8.46
C GLY A 90 11.17 51.56 -6.97
N LYS A 91 10.71 50.47 -6.36
CA LYS A 91 10.33 50.46 -4.93
C LYS A 91 11.55 50.32 -4.03
N LYS A 92 11.83 51.28 -3.15
CA LYS A 92 13.04 51.22 -2.27
C LYS A 92 12.88 50.25 -1.09
N ARG A 93 11.65 50.05 -0.61
CA ARG A 93 11.33 49.20 0.54
C ARG A 93 10.07 48.38 0.31
N GLN A 94 10.13 47.11 0.64
CA GLN A 94 9.01 46.17 0.61
C GLN A 94 8.76 45.67 2.03
N ASP A 95 7.62 46.02 2.61
CA ASP A 95 7.19 45.51 3.92
C ASP A 95 6.40 44.22 3.70
N LEU A 96 6.86 43.13 4.33
CA LEU A 96 6.22 41.81 4.30
C LEU A 96 5.27 41.60 5.50
N GLY A 97 5.14 42.59 6.36
CA GLY A 97 4.27 42.58 7.54
C GLY A 97 4.78 41.69 8.66
N VAL A 98 3.84 41.07 9.38
CA VAL A 98 4.12 40.17 10.50
C VAL A 98 3.95 38.73 10.07
N ILE A 99 5.05 37.98 10.02
CA ILE A 99 5.04 36.54 9.75
C ILE A 99 4.78 35.82 11.07
N LYS A 100 3.61 35.17 11.17
CA LYS A 100 3.23 34.41 12.36
C LYS A 100 3.71 32.97 12.25
N LEU A 101 4.58 32.59 13.18
CA LEU A 101 5.03 31.22 13.35
C LEU A 101 4.11 30.48 14.33
N SER A 102 3.57 29.35 13.89
CA SER A 102 2.76 28.44 14.71
C SER A 102 3.58 27.24 15.14
N THR A 103 3.25 26.68 16.31
CA THR A 103 3.69 25.36 16.72
C THR A 103 2.59 24.35 16.40
N ASN A 104 2.75 23.53 15.36
CA ASN A 104 1.86 22.42 15.09
C ASN A 104 2.46 21.11 15.64
N PHE A 105 2.24 20.85 16.92
CA PHE A 105 2.62 19.58 17.54
C PHE A 105 1.83 18.37 16.98
N ASN A 106 0.83 18.59 16.11
CA ASN A 106 0.14 17.50 15.42
C ASN A 106 1.12 16.73 14.52
N ASP A 107 2.02 17.41 13.81
CA ASP A 107 2.87 16.79 12.79
C ASP A 107 4.00 15.91 13.38
N ILE A 108 4.34 16.10 14.66
CA ILE A 108 5.41 15.38 15.35
C ILE A 108 5.01 13.92 15.59
N ASP A 109 3.89 13.65 16.28
CA ASP A 109 3.42 12.27 16.54
C ASP A 109 3.02 11.57 15.24
N GLN A 110 2.45 12.33 14.31
CA GLN A 110 1.90 11.87 13.03
C GLN A 110 2.98 11.33 12.10
N GLY A 111 4.15 11.97 12.03
CA GLY A 111 5.25 11.58 11.15
C GLY A 111 5.89 10.22 11.44
N PHE A 112 5.88 9.77 12.70
CA PHE A 112 6.67 8.61 13.13
C PHE A 112 5.98 7.27 12.81
N THR A 113 4.65 7.24 12.76
CA THR A 113 3.81 6.03 12.58
C THR A 113 3.55 5.67 11.10
N ILE A 114 3.85 6.57 10.15
CA ILE A 114 3.29 6.61 8.77
C ILE A 114 3.56 5.36 7.89
N LEU A 115 4.67 4.64 8.04
CA LEU A 115 5.18 3.74 6.98
C LEU A 115 5.51 2.29 7.40
N ASP A 116 5.02 1.85 8.55
CA ASP A 116 5.57 0.64 9.20
C ASP A 116 4.63 -0.59 9.25
N ASP A 117 3.36 -0.48 8.83
CA ASP A 117 2.33 -1.50 9.15
C ASP A 117 1.79 -2.37 8.01
N SER A 118 2.20 -2.17 6.75
CA SER A 118 1.37 -2.65 5.62
C SER A 118 1.29 -4.16 5.42
N ASP A 119 2.24 -4.95 5.90
CA ASP A 119 2.66 -6.06 5.05
C ASP A 119 2.87 -7.38 5.81
N GLN A 120 1.85 -7.81 6.56
CA GLN A 120 1.91 -9.02 7.39
C GLN A 120 1.70 -10.35 6.64
N SER A 121 1.06 -10.39 5.47
CA SER A 121 0.82 -11.65 4.73
C SER A 121 0.48 -11.43 3.25
N ASP A 122 0.97 -12.30 2.35
CA ASP A 122 0.64 -12.29 0.90
C ASP A 122 -0.73 -12.92 0.57
N GLU A 123 -1.36 -13.62 1.52
CA GLU A 123 -2.62 -14.35 1.26
C GLU A 123 -3.86 -13.45 1.22
N LEU A 124 -3.75 -12.19 1.66
CA LEU A 124 -4.84 -11.20 1.59
C LEU A 124 -4.33 -9.88 1.01
N ASN A 125 -4.96 -9.43 -0.06
CA ASN A 125 -4.73 -8.14 -0.75
C ASN A 125 -5.20 -6.90 0.06
N ASN A 126 -5.23 -6.97 1.40
CA ASN A 126 -5.86 -5.98 2.27
C ASN A 126 -4.80 -5.08 2.96
N GLN A 127 -4.26 -4.10 2.22
CA GLN A 127 -3.35 -3.08 2.76
C GLN A 127 -4.12 -1.78 3.13
N SER A 128 -3.76 -1.12 4.24
CA SER A 128 -4.41 0.11 4.77
C SER A 128 -3.57 1.39 4.62
N THR A 129 -2.38 1.30 4.03
CA THR A 129 -1.32 2.33 4.19
C THR A 129 -1.52 3.63 3.42
N VAL A 130 -2.38 3.66 2.38
CA VAL A 130 -2.63 4.87 1.59
C VAL A 130 -3.39 5.93 2.41
N GLY A 131 -4.17 5.52 3.42
CA GLY A 131 -4.80 6.45 4.36
C GLY A 131 -3.79 7.30 5.12
N LEU A 132 -2.61 6.76 5.44
CA LEU A 132 -1.60 7.41 6.30
C LEU A 132 -0.93 8.63 5.65
N LEU A 133 -0.87 8.65 4.32
CA LEU A 133 -0.31 9.78 3.58
C LEU A 133 -1.28 10.97 3.48
N GLN A 134 -2.60 10.79 3.69
CA GLN A 134 -3.68 11.79 3.51
C GLN A 134 -3.76 12.89 4.60
N SER A 135 -2.83 12.87 5.53
CA SER A 135 -2.93 13.51 6.85
C SER A 135 -2.82 15.04 6.90
N SER A 136 -2.28 15.68 5.85
CA SER A 136 -1.71 17.02 5.96
C SER A 136 -2.70 18.19 5.89
N ARG A 137 -4.03 17.98 5.83
CA ARG A 137 -4.96 19.09 5.49
C ARG A 137 -6.20 19.22 6.37
N ASP A 138 -7.02 18.19 6.50
CA ASP A 138 -8.30 18.28 7.20
C ASP A 138 -8.49 17.24 8.31
N VAL A 139 -9.41 17.55 9.21
CA VAL A 139 -9.63 16.83 10.46
C VAL A 139 -10.07 15.39 10.21
N PHE A 140 -10.94 15.16 9.22
CA PHE A 140 -11.37 13.80 8.89
C PHE A 140 -10.18 12.99 8.40
N SER A 141 -9.44 13.50 7.41
CA SER A 141 -8.34 12.75 6.79
C SER A 141 -7.24 12.46 7.82
N SER A 142 -6.97 13.39 8.74
CA SER A 142 -6.02 13.18 9.84
C SER A 142 -6.46 12.07 10.81
N ILE A 143 -7.70 12.08 11.30
CA ILE A 143 -8.20 11.05 12.22
C ILE A 143 -8.32 9.69 11.52
N ALA A 144 -8.84 9.66 10.29
CA ALA A 144 -8.94 8.44 9.49
C ALA A 144 -7.58 7.78 9.26
N ALA A 145 -6.54 8.59 9.02
CA ALA A 145 -5.17 8.14 8.86
C ALA A 145 -4.58 7.58 10.17
N PHE A 146 -4.55 8.38 11.24
CA PHE A 146 -3.71 8.08 12.41
C PHE A 146 -4.41 7.34 13.53
N ASP A 147 -5.69 7.62 13.76
CA ASP A 147 -6.44 6.99 14.83
C ASP A 147 -7.13 5.72 14.33
N LEU A 148 -7.76 5.81 13.15
CA LEU A 148 -8.53 4.70 12.59
C LEU A 148 -7.71 3.79 11.67
N GLY A 149 -6.69 4.33 10.99
CA GLY A 149 -5.84 3.56 10.07
C GLY A 149 -5.05 2.45 10.77
N PHE A 150 -4.69 2.63 12.05
CA PHE A 150 -4.12 1.59 12.90
C PHE A 150 -5.05 0.37 13.07
N TYR A 151 -6.36 0.54 12.82
CA TYR A 151 -7.38 -0.51 12.88
C TYR A 151 -7.88 -0.92 11.48
N TRP A 152 -7.06 -0.73 10.44
CA TRP A 152 -7.35 -1.11 9.05
C TRP A 152 -8.62 -0.46 8.47
N PHE A 153 -9.00 0.71 8.99
CA PHE A 153 -10.08 1.50 8.42
C PHE A 153 -9.66 2.13 7.08
N ARG A 154 -10.47 1.94 6.04
CA ARG A 154 -10.31 2.54 4.72
C ARG A 154 -11.50 3.47 4.47
N PRO A 155 -11.29 4.80 4.39
CA PRO A 155 -12.35 5.73 4.01
C PRO A 155 -13.05 5.28 2.73
N ARG A 156 -14.38 5.36 2.72
CA ARG A 156 -15.25 4.94 1.61
C ARG A 156 -15.12 3.47 1.17
N GLY A 157 -14.40 2.62 1.91
CA GLY A 157 -14.16 1.22 1.53
C GLY A 157 -13.38 1.04 0.23
N ILE A 158 -12.63 2.07 -0.20
CA ILE A 158 -11.88 2.06 -1.46
C ILE A 158 -10.58 1.27 -1.28
N ASP A 159 -10.28 0.40 -2.25
CA ASP A 159 -9.03 -0.34 -2.30
C ASP A 159 -7.84 0.62 -2.60
N THR A 160 -6.74 0.42 -1.89
CA THR A 160 -5.47 1.10 -2.12
C THR A 160 -4.93 0.97 -3.54
N ARG A 161 -5.28 -0.11 -4.28
CA ARG A 161 -4.94 -0.30 -5.71
C ARG A 161 -5.54 0.77 -6.63
N LEU A 162 -6.53 1.51 -6.13
CA LEU A 162 -7.20 2.60 -6.86
C LEU A 162 -6.61 3.98 -6.53
N GLY A 163 -5.54 4.06 -5.72
CA GLY A 163 -4.78 5.27 -5.45
C GLY A 163 -3.50 5.35 -6.27
N GLU A 164 -2.87 6.54 -6.30
CA GLU A 164 -1.64 6.79 -7.05
C GLU A 164 -0.58 7.42 -6.15
N ASN A 165 0.62 6.84 -6.10
CA ASN A 165 1.73 7.34 -5.29
C ASN A 165 2.94 7.62 -6.18
N MET A 166 3.40 8.87 -6.18
CA MET A 166 4.40 9.35 -7.13
C MET A 166 5.58 10.03 -6.41
N ILE A 167 6.80 9.69 -6.83
CA ILE A 167 8.00 10.47 -6.49
C ILE A 167 8.56 11.10 -7.76
N ASN A 168 8.66 12.42 -7.77
CA ASN A 168 9.08 13.22 -8.93
C ASN A 168 8.31 12.86 -10.21
N GLY A 169 7.02 12.54 -10.09
CA GLY A 169 6.13 12.20 -11.20
C GLY A 169 6.19 10.73 -11.66
N VAL A 170 7.07 9.92 -11.07
CA VAL A 170 7.15 8.47 -11.36
C VAL A 170 6.26 7.71 -10.37
N SER A 171 5.38 6.87 -10.90
CA SER A 171 4.54 5.97 -10.09
C SER A 171 5.38 4.97 -9.32
N THR A 172 4.94 4.66 -8.11
CA THR A 172 5.58 3.71 -7.18
C THR A 172 4.67 2.54 -6.84
N ALA A 173 3.49 2.51 -7.45
CA ALA A 173 2.64 1.33 -7.49
C ALA A 173 3.32 0.24 -8.31
N ARG A 174 3.21 -1.01 -7.86
CA ARG A 174 3.77 -2.15 -8.57
C ARG A 174 2.98 -2.44 -9.84
N PRO A 175 3.63 -2.72 -11.00
CA PRO A 175 2.91 -2.94 -12.25
C PRO A 175 2.14 -4.28 -12.30
N ASP A 176 2.50 -5.24 -11.44
CA ASP A 176 1.87 -6.56 -11.36
C ASP A 176 0.57 -6.57 -10.54
N THR A 177 0.50 -5.73 -9.52
CA THR A 177 -0.55 -5.72 -8.49
C THR A 177 -1.24 -4.38 -8.32
N GLY A 178 -0.65 -3.27 -8.74
CA GLY A 178 -1.16 -1.91 -8.48
C GLY A 178 -1.00 -1.41 -7.05
N MET A 179 -0.41 -2.22 -6.16
CA MET A 179 -0.18 -1.85 -4.76
C MET A 179 1.15 -1.13 -4.59
N VAL A 180 1.24 -0.26 -3.58
CA VAL A 180 2.51 0.38 -3.20
C VAL A 180 3.22 -0.49 -2.19
N ASP A 181 4.44 -0.89 -2.51
CA ASP A 181 5.27 -1.60 -1.55
C ASP A 181 6.16 -0.65 -0.75
N PHE A 182 5.67 -0.32 0.45
CA PHE A 182 6.37 0.53 1.39
C PHE A 182 7.63 -0.11 1.98
N SER A 183 7.86 -1.41 1.82
CA SER A 183 9.10 -2.04 2.28
C SER A 183 10.33 -1.55 1.51
N THR A 184 10.18 -1.15 0.25
CA THR A 184 11.25 -0.66 -0.64
C THR A 184 11.90 0.65 -0.20
N TRP A 185 11.21 1.43 0.65
CA TRP A 185 11.66 2.73 1.16
C TRP A 185 11.20 3.02 2.60
N GLY A 186 10.81 1.99 3.33
CA GLY A 186 10.27 2.11 4.69
C GLY A 186 11.29 2.72 5.65
N GLY A 187 10.84 3.37 6.73
CA GLY A 187 11.72 4.02 7.69
C GLY A 187 12.33 5.36 7.24
N LEU A 188 12.24 5.72 5.95
CA LEU A 188 12.69 7.00 5.38
C LEU A 188 11.65 8.14 5.53
N ASN A 189 10.89 8.13 6.63
CA ASN A 189 9.73 9.01 6.81
C ASN A 189 10.08 10.50 6.64
N GLU A 190 11.29 10.95 7.01
CA GLU A 190 11.67 12.37 6.86
C GLU A 190 11.86 12.80 5.40
N ILE A 191 12.12 11.84 4.49
CA ILE A 191 12.19 12.09 3.04
C ILE A 191 10.80 12.05 2.43
N THR A 192 9.92 11.16 2.88
CA THR A 192 8.60 10.92 2.27
C THR A 192 7.45 11.72 2.91
N ARG A 193 7.68 12.39 4.05
CA ARG A 193 6.71 13.27 4.71
C ARG A 193 6.32 14.48 3.85
N TYR A 194 5.10 14.97 4.08
CA TYR A 194 4.48 16.11 3.39
C TYR A 194 4.42 15.96 1.86
N PRO A 195 3.73 14.91 1.35
CA PRO A 195 3.36 14.90 -0.06
C PRO A 195 2.28 15.96 -0.34
N GLU A 196 2.19 16.37 -1.59
CA GLU A 196 1.02 17.06 -2.13
C GLU A 196 -0.06 16.03 -2.44
N ILE A 197 -1.30 16.34 -2.08
CA ILE A 197 -2.38 15.36 -2.06
C ILE A 197 -3.61 15.92 -2.76
N ALA A 198 -4.08 15.20 -3.78
CA ALA A 198 -5.44 15.31 -4.27
C ALA A 198 -6.28 14.19 -3.64
N LEU A 199 -7.23 14.56 -2.77
CA LEU A 199 -8.01 13.59 -2.00
C LEU A 199 -9.08 12.92 -2.86
N ASN A 200 -9.26 11.63 -2.64
CA ASN A 200 -10.22 10.76 -3.32
C ASN A 200 -10.09 10.88 -4.85
N HIS A 201 -11.17 11.26 -5.52
CA HIS A 201 -11.23 11.45 -6.97
C HIS A 201 -11.13 12.92 -7.40
N SER A 202 -10.65 13.81 -6.52
CA SER A 202 -10.32 15.19 -6.89
C SER A 202 -9.21 15.17 -7.97
N PRO A 203 -9.27 16.03 -9.00
CA PRO A 203 -8.20 16.08 -9.99
C PRO A 203 -6.90 16.64 -9.38
N SER A 204 -5.76 16.08 -9.79
CA SER A 204 -4.41 16.48 -9.34
C SER A 204 -3.67 17.25 -10.43
N GLU A 205 -2.78 18.18 -10.05
CA GLU A 205 -1.88 18.79 -11.04
C GLU A 205 -0.88 17.76 -11.58
N TYR A 206 -0.47 16.76 -10.78
CA TYR A 206 0.70 15.93 -11.10
C TYR A 206 0.41 14.64 -11.86
N GLY A 207 -0.86 14.30 -12.05
CA GLY A 207 -1.28 13.09 -12.77
C GLY A 207 -2.77 12.84 -12.62
N PHE A 208 -3.32 11.94 -13.45
CA PHE A 208 -4.74 11.60 -13.37
C PHE A 208 -5.07 10.82 -12.10
N GLY A 209 -4.27 9.79 -11.78
CA GLY A 209 -4.46 8.87 -10.66
C GLY A 209 -5.83 8.16 -10.65
N GLY A 210 -6.30 7.69 -9.50
CA GLY A 210 -7.59 7.00 -9.37
C GLY A 210 -8.56 7.64 -8.37
N VAL A 211 -9.45 6.85 -7.78
CA VAL A 211 -10.40 7.26 -6.72
C VAL A 211 -9.80 7.16 -5.31
N GLY A 212 -8.63 6.56 -5.16
CA GLY A 212 -7.91 6.34 -3.90
C GLY A 212 -6.91 7.44 -3.52
N SER A 213 -7.12 8.67 -3.99
CA SER A 213 -6.21 9.83 -3.87
C SER A 213 -4.94 9.75 -4.72
N VAL A 214 -4.35 10.92 -4.97
CA VAL A 214 -3.04 11.07 -5.61
C VAL A 214 -2.06 11.70 -4.62
N PHE A 215 -0.92 11.05 -4.40
CA PHE A 215 0.17 11.51 -3.55
C PHE A 215 1.37 11.83 -4.43
N TYR A 216 1.82 13.08 -4.39
CA TYR A 216 2.99 13.53 -5.13
C TYR A 216 4.05 14.04 -4.17
N LYS A 217 5.25 13.47 -4.26
CA LYS A 217 6.41 13.95 -3.51
C LYS A 217 7.51 14.43 -4.44
N ASN A 218 7.84 15.71 -4.34
CA ASN A 218 9.06 16.28 -4.88
C ASN A 218 10.21 16.08 -3.88
N THR A 219 11.38 15.67 -4.38
CA THR A 219 12.56 15.36 -3.55
C THR A 219 13.78 16.26 -3.80
N LYS A 220 13.59 17.47 -4.34
CA LYS A 220 14.66 18.48 -4.44
C LYS A 220 15.44 18.61 -3.13
N ALA A 221 16.76 18.46 -3.19
CA ALA A 221 17.62 18.44 -2.01
C ALA A 221 17.59 19.76 -1.24
N SER A 222 17.31 20.88 -1.93
CA SER A 222 17.20 22.22 -1.33
C SER A 222 15.85 22.50 -0.65
N ASP A 223 14.81 21.71 -0.93
CA ASP A 223 13.49 21.84 -0.28
C ASP A 223 13.51 21.28 1.16
N TYR A 224 14.48 20.42 1.49
CA TYR A 224 14.65 19.90 2.83
C TYR A 224 15.34 20.91 3.76
N ARG A 225 14.85 20.98 5.00
CA ARG A 225 15.42 21.84 6.04
C ARG A 225 16.89 21.48 6.28
N LYS A 226 17.77 22.49 6.13
CA LYS A 226 19.20 22.41 6.45
C LYS A 226 19.43 21.95 7.89
N GLY A 227 20.48 21.15 8.10
CA GLY A 227 20.92 20.66 9.41
C GLY A 227 20.84 19.15 9.53
N SER A 228 21.15 18.66 10.72
CA SER A 228 21.10 17.24 11.05
C SER A 228 19.90 16.92 11.91
N GLN A 229 19.34 15.72 11.72
CA GLN A 229 18.28 15.18 12.55
C GLN A 229 18.56 13.72 12.88
N LEU A 230 18.66 13.43 14.16
CA LEU A 230 18.69 12.08 14.71
C LEU A 230 17.32 11.75 15.29
N THR A 231 16.83 10.55 15.05
CA THR A 231 15.59 10.05 15.65
C THR A 231 15.79 8.61 16.08
N TYR A 232 15.45 8.32 17.32
CA TYR A 232 15.36 6.97 17.84
C TYR A 232 13.93 6.70 18.29
N SER A 233 13.41 5.52 17.94
CA SER A 233 12.05 5.11 18.31
C SER A 233 12.06 3.72 18.93
N LEU A 234 11.23 3.56 19.97
CA LEU A 234 10.94 2.29 20.65
C LEU A 234 9.47 1.94 20.44
N THR A 235 9.19 0.70 20.10
CA THR A 235 7.81 0.19 19.89
C THR A 235 7.71 -1.30 20.21
N ASN A 236 6.51 -1.88 20.18
CA ASN A 236 6.25 -3.30 20.37
C ASN A 236 5.41 -3.84 19.20
N ARG A 237 5.81 -3.57 17.97
CA ARG A 237 5.07 -3.96 16.77
C ARG A 237 5.86 -5.02 16.00
N ASN A 238 5.88 -4.93 14.67
CA ASN A 238 6.69 -5.80 13.82
C ASN A 238 8.20 -5.64 14.09
N TYR A 239 8.62 -4.48 14.61
CA TYR A 239 9.96 -4.25 15.15
C TYR A 239 9.85 -3.56 16.51
N ASN A 240 10.96 -3.49 17.25
CA ASN A 240 11.01 -2.85 18.57
C ASN A 240 11.99 -1.68 18.67
N ASN A 241 12.92 -1.58 17.70
CA ASN A 241 13.90 -0.50 17.63
C ASN A 241 13.92 0.13 16.24
N ARG A 242 14.05 1.46 16.21
CA ARG A 242 14.34 2.23 15.00
C ARG A 242 15.33 3.34 15.28
N LEU A 243 16.32 3.49 14.41
CA LEU A 243 17.25 4.61 14.41
C LEU A 243 17.27 5.23 13.02
N SER A 244 17.22 6.56 12.93
CA SER A 244 17.38 7.26 11.65
C SER A 244 18.18 8.54 11.81
N TYR A 245 19.00 8.82 10.80
CA TYR A 245 19.80 10.03 10.70
C TYR A 245 19.57 10.67 9.33
N ARG A 246 19.22 11.95 9.31
CA ARG A 246 19.10 12.78 8.11
C ARG A 246 20.08 13.95 8.20
N PHE A 247 20.73 14.26 7.09
CA PHE A 247 21.54 15.45 6.91
C PHE A 247 21.12 16.18 5.63
N SER A 248 20.95 17.50 5.70
CA SER A 248 20.72 18.36 4.53
C SER A 248 21.66 19.56 4.59
N SER A 249 22.42 19.81 3.52
CA SER A 249 23.39 20.91 3.45
C SER A 249 22.74 22.28 3.26
N GLY A 250 21.54 22.31 2.67
CA GLY A 250 20.99 23.49 2.01
C GLY A 250 21.76 23.84 0.73
N MET A 251 21.30 24.88 0.02
CA MET A 251 21.92 25.36 -1.22
C MET A 251 23.20 26.15 -0.93
N ASN A 252 24.32 25.77 -1.55
CA ASN A 252 25.57 26.51 -1.46
C ASN A 252 25.66 27.62 -2.53
N LYS A 253 26.68 28.50 -2.41
CA LYS A 253 26.90 29.61 -3.35
C LYS A 253 27.17 29.18 -4.80
N LYS A 254 27.64 27.94 -5.01
CA LYS A 254 27.89 27.35 -6.33
C LYS A 254 26.64 26.64 -6.90
N GLY A 255 25.48 26.73 -6.25
CA GLY A 255 24.24 26.11 -6.71
C GLY A 255 24.16 24.60 -6.47
N TRP A 256 24.87 24.05 -5.49
CA TRP A 256 24.74 22.64 -5.09
C TRP A 256 23.99 22.49 -3.77
N ALA A 257 23.11 21.49 -3.66
CA ALA A 257 22.53 21.05 -2.40
C ALA A 257 22.56 19.52 -2.29
N PHE A 258 22.78 19.01 -1.08
CA PHE A 258 22.87 17.59 -0.77
C PHE A 258 21.92 17.25 0.39
N THR A 259 21.18 16.16 0.25
CA THR A 259 20.41 15.56 1.34
C THR A 259 20.68 14.06 1.38
N GLY A 260 21.04 13.55 2.56
CA GLY A 260 21.23 12.12 2.80
C GLY A 260 20.41 11.67 4.00
N MET A 261 19.90 10.44 3.96
CA MET A 261 19.24 9.80 5.10
C MET A 261 19.59 8.31 5.16
N ILE A 262 19.81 7.81 6.37
CA ILE A 262 19.91 6.38 6.66
C ILE A 262 18.97 6.03 7.81
N ALA A 263 18.32 4.87 7.74
CA ALA A 263 17.48 4.35 8.80
C ALA A 263 17.72 2.85 9.00
N ARG A 264 17.70 2.39 10.25
CA ARG A 264 17.67 0.96 10.60
C ARG A 264 16.44 0.67 11.45
N ARG A 265 15.72 -0.40 11.15
CA ARG A 265 14.62 -0.94 11.96
C ARG A 265 14.95 -2.39 12.29
N TRP A 266 14.87 -2.78 13.56
CA TRP A 266 15.19 -4.15 13.95
C TRP A 266 14.39 -4.65 15.15
N ALA A 267 14.26 -5.98 15.23
CA ALA A 267 13.80 -6.75 16.37
C ALA A 267 14.31 -8.20 16.26
N GLN A 268 14.76 -8.76 17.38
CA GLN A 268 14.97 -10.20 17.50
C GLN A 268 13.63 -10.95 17.42
N GLU A 269 12.61 -10.39 18.07
CA GLU A 269 11.22 -10.85 18.03
C GLU A 269 10.29 -9.63 18.15
N GLY A 270 9.30 -9.55 17.26
CA GLY A 270 8.22 -8.57 17.28
C GLY A 270 7.10 -9.01 18.21
N ILE A 271 5.91 -8.44 18.03
CA ILE A 271 4.75 -8.76 18.88
C ILE A 271 4.14 -10.14 18.62
N GLN A 272 4.33 -10.71 17.43
CA GLN A 272 3.90 -12.06 17.11
C GLN A 272 5.07 -13.03 17.33
N ASP A 273 4.77 -14.20 17.87
CA ASP A 273 5.81 -15.17 18.22
C ASP A 273 6.63 -15.60 16.99
N GLY A 274 7.93 -15.76 17.18
CA GLY A 274 8.88 -16.18 16.15
C GLY A 274 9.02 -15.20 14.99
N THR A 275 8.60 -13.93 15.17
CA THR A 275 8.71 -12.91 14.11
C THR A 275 9.88 -11.96 14.31
N PHE A 276 11.00 -12.13 13.60
CA PHE A 276 12.11 -11.17 13.59
C PHE A 276 11.95 -10.11 12.49
N TYR A 277 12.67 -8.99 12.65
CA TYR A 277 12.72 -7.90 11.66
C TYR A 277 14.14 -7.31 11.61
N ASP A 278 14.70 -7.10 10.42
CA ASP A 278 15.90 -6.29 10.21
C ASP A 278 15.79 -5.59 8.85
N ALA A 279 15.96 -4.27 8.83
CA ALA A 279 15.98 -3.49 7.60
C ALA A 279 16.88 -2.28 7.72
N ILE A 280 17.63 -2.00 6.66
CA ILE A 280 18.46 -0.81 6.48
C ILE A 280 17.98 -0.09 5.22
N SER A 281 17.62 1.17 5.38
CA SER A 281 17.07 2.00 4.30
C SER A 281 17.92 3.24 4.11
N GLY A 282 18.12 3.65 2.87
CA GLY A 282 18.99 4.75 2.48
C GLY A 282 18.36 5.67 1.45
N TYR A 283 18.66 6.96 1.55
CA TYR A 283 18.32 7.99 0.58
C TYR A 283 19.52 8.91 0.33
N LEU A 284 19.74 9.24 -0.93
CA LEU A 284 20.68 10.26 -1.37
C LEU A 284 19.99 11.15 -2.42
N GLY A 285 19.96 12.46 -2.17
CA GLY A 285 19.50 13.47 -3.12
C GLY A 285 20.58 14.51 -3.36
N VAL A 286 20.93 14.71 -4.62
CA VAL A 286 21.90 15.71 -5.09
C VAL A 286 21.17 16.66 -6.02
N GLU A 287 21.27 17.96 -5.75
CA GLU A 287 20.69 19.00 -6.59
C GLU A 287 21.77 19.93 -7.12
N LYS A 288 21.71 20.23 -8.41
CA LYS A 288 22.52 21.24 -9.08
C LYS A 288 21.63 22.26 -9.76
N LYS A 289 21.61 23.48 -9.23
CA LYS A 289 21.06 24.68 -9.88
C LYS A 289 22.12 25.27 -10.81
N PHE A 290 21.92 25.13 -12.12
CA PHE A 290 22.79 25.72 -13.15
C PHE A 290 22.49 27.19 -13.38
N SER A 291 21.22 27.57 -13.29
CA SER A 291 20.74 28.95 -13.39
C SER A 291 19.38 29.09 -12.70
N ASP A 292 18.79 30.27 -12.71
CA ASP A 292 17.39 30.44 -12.25
C ASP A 292 16.37 29.74 -13.14
N LYS A 293 16.76 29.33 -14.36
CA LYS A 293 15.90 28.61 -15.31
C LYS A 293 16.10 27.10 -15.30
N HIS A 294 17.26 26.60 -14.87
CA HIS A 294 17.61 25.18 -14.96
C HIS A 294 18.16 24.64 -13.66
N THR A 295 17.51 23.59 -13.15
CA THR A 295 17.95 22.81 -11.99
C THR A 295 17.81 21.33 -12.29
N VAL A 296 18.86 20.56 -12.01
CA VAL A 296 18.83 19.08 -12.14
C VAL A 296 18.96 18.45 -10.77
N THR A 297 18.22 17.37 -10.53
CA THR A 297 18.33 16.54 -9.33
C THR A 297 18.63 15.10 -9.68
N LEU A 298 19.57 14.48 -8.97
CA LEU A 298 19.80 13.04 -8.94
C LEU A 298 19.38 12.50 -7.58
N ASN A 299 18.47 11.54 -7.57
CA ASN A 299 17.98 10.89 -6.36
C ASN A 299 18.23 9.39 -6.43
N ALA A 300 18.62 8.79 -5.31
CA ALA A 300 18.71 7.35 -5.12
C ALA A 300 18.01 6.98 -3.81
N ILE A 301 17.13 5.99 -3.85
CA ILE A 301 16.37 5.51 -2.69
C ILE A 301 16.31 3.99 -2.71
N GLY A 302 16.41 3.35 -1.55
CA GLY A 302 16.26 1.91 -1.44
C GLY A 302 16.28 1.42 -0.01
N SER A 303 15.80 0.20 0.18
CA SER A 303 15.79 -0.49 1.47
C SER A 303 16.16 -1.93 1.26
N ASP A 304 17.16 -2.40 2.00
CA ASP A 304 17.44 -3.82 2.17
C ASP A 304 16.70 -4.28 3.42
N TYR A 305 15.91 -5.34 3.30
CA TYR A 305 15.09 -5.84 4.40
C TYR A 305 15.08 -7.36 4.45
N ARG A 306 14.99 -7.90 5.67
CA ARG A 306 14.74 -9.30 5.99
C ARG A 306 13.79 -9.36 7.18
N ARG A 307 12.66 -10.05 7.03
CA ARG A 307 11.67 -10.19 8.12
C ARG A 307 10.84 -11.44 7.95
N SER A 308 10.32 -11.96 9.05
CA SER A 308 9.33 -13.04 9.04
C SER A 308 7.90 -12.51 9.16
N THR A 309 6.93 -13.35 8.78
CA THR A 309 5.50 -13.00 8.76
C THR A 309 4.71 -13.74 9.84
N SER A 310 3.47 -13.31 10.07
CA SER A 310 2.50 -13.96 10.96
C SER A 310 1.51 -14.83 10.18
N SER A 311 0.98 -15.86 10.83
CA SER A 311 0.02 -16.79 10.24
C SER A 311 -1.43 -16.42 10.57
N PRO A 312 -2.37 -16.56 9.60
CA PRO A 312 -3.80 -16.55 9.89
C PRO A 312 -4.23 -17.85 10.56
N ASN A 313 -5.05 -17.73 11.60
CA ASN A 313 -5.50 -18.89 12.40
C ASN A 313 -7.03 -18.94 12.51
N THR A 314 -7.57 -20.14 12.77
CA THR A 314 -9.00 -20.31 13.09
C THR A 314 -9.27 -19.80 14.50
N GLN A 315 -10.55 -19.55 14.81
CA GLN A 315 -10.93 -19.15 16.18
C GLN A 315 -10.52 -20.20 17.22
N GLU A 316 -10.60 -21.49 16.89
CA GLU A 316 -10.15 -22.59 17.74
C GLU A 316 -8.69 -22.40 18.20
N VAL A 317 -7.77 -22.15 17.26
CA VAL A 317 -6.35 -21.96 17.56
C VAL A 317 -6.13 -20.71 18.42
N TYR A 318 -6.84 -19.61 18.12
CA TYR A 318 -6.78 -18.40 18.95
C TYR A 318 -7.31 -18.61 20.36
N ASN A 319 -8.32 -19.46 20.55
CA ASN A 319 -8.83 -19.80 21.87
C ASN A 319 -7.80 -20.58 22.70
N TYR A 320 -6.95 -21.40 22.06
CA TYR A 320 -5.89 -22.15 22.76
C TYR A 320 -4.64 -21.31 23.02
N ARG A 321 -4.18 -20.52 22.05
CA ARG A 321 -2.84 -19.91 22.07
C ARG A 321 -2.84 -18.37 22.11
N GLY A 322 -4.01 -17.74 21.99
CA GLY A 322 -4.15 -16.29 21.96
C GLY A 322 -3.70 -15.65 20.63
N ILE A 323 -3.91 -14.33 20.53
CA ILE A 323 -3.75 -13.57 19.27
C ILE A 323 -2.29 -13.44 18.79
N HIS A 324 -1.32 -13.71 19.64
CA HIS A 324 0.12 -13.59 19.34
C HIS A 324 0.74 -14.85 18.75
N TYR A 325 -0.01 -15.96 18.78
CA TYR A 325 0.43 -17.23 18.23
C TYR A 325 0.73 -17.15 16.74
N ASN A 326 1.84 -17.78 16.36
CA ASN A 326 2.27 -17.90 14.98
C ASN A 326 2.75 -19.33 14.72
N ALA A 327 2.16 -19.99 13.71
CA ALA A 327 2.46 -21.36 13.33
C ALA A 327 3.65 -21.51 12.37
N TYR A 328 4.26 -20.41 11.93
CA TYR A 328 5.32 -20.42 10.92
C TYR A 328 6.73 -20.62 11.50
N TRP A 329 6.89 -20.89 12.78
CA TRP A 329 8.22 -21.05 13.38
C TRP A 329 8.36 -22.35 14.17
N GLY A 330 9.60 -22.66 14.50
CA GLY A 330 10.00 -23.79 15.33
C GLY A 330 11.42 -23.58 15.85
N TRP A 331 11.87 -24.43 16.77
CA TRP A 331 13.24 -24.40 17.27
C TRP A 331 14.19 -25.14 16.33
N GLN A 332 15.34 -24.56 16.06
CA GLN A 332 16.48 -25.21 15.45
C GLN A 332 17.73 -24.76 16.18
N ASP A 333 18.50 -25.71 16.73
CA ASP A 333 19.76 -25.43 17.45
C ASP A 333 19.63 -24.36 18.56
N GLY A 334 18.47 -24.28 19.21
CA GLY A 334 18.18 -23.30 20.26
C GLY A 334 17.76 -21.91 19.75
N GLU A 335 17.60 -21.71 18.44
CA GLU A 335 17.09 -20.48 17.83
C GLU A 335 15.72 -20.68 17.19
N LYS A 336 14.87 -19.64 17.21
CA LYS A 336 13.59 -19.65 16.50
C LYS A 336 13.82 -19.46 15.00
N ARG A 337 13.48 -20.47 14.21
CA ARG A 337 13.54 -20.42 12.75
C ARG A 337 12.14 -20.41 12.17
N SER A 338 11.89 -19.45 11.28
CA SER A 338 10.62 -19.35 10.55
C SER A 338 10.71 -19.91 9.13
N GLU A 339 9.66 -20.61 8.69
CA GLU A 339 9.49 -21.02 7.29
C GLU A 339 9.14 -19.83 6.37
N ARG A 340 8.47 -18.79 6.91
CA ARG A 340 8.01 -17.62 6.15
C ARG A 340 8.91 -16.43 6.40
N VAL A 341 9.94 -16.28 5.56
CA VAL A 341 10.88 -15.16 5.60
C VAL A 341 10.86 -14.40 4.27
N LYS A 342 10.59 -13.11 4.33
CA LYS A 342 10.69 -12.19 3.19
C LYS A 342 12.03 -11.47 3.22
N THR A 343 12.64 -11.31 2.04
CA THR A 343 13.84 -10.49 1.82
C THR A 343 13.70 -9.67 0.56
N GLY A 344 14.27 -8.46 0.52
CA GLY A 344 14.28 -7.71 -0.73
C GLY A 344 15.22 -6.51 -0.71
N PHE A 345 15.72 -6.18 -1.89
CA PHE A 345 16.43 -4.94 -2.17
C PHE A 345 16.07 -4.47 -3.59
N LEU A 346 15.30 -3.38 -3.67
CA LEU A 346 14.77 -2.84 -4.92
C LEU A 346 15.05 -1.33 -5.05
N PRO A 347 16.32 -0.90 -5.18
CA PRO A 347 16.68 0.50 -5.29
C PRO A 347 16.07 1.18 -6.54
N MET A 348 15.73 2.45 -6.40
CA MET A 348 15.29 3.33 -7.47
C MET A 348 16.24 4.52 -7.59
N ILE A 349 16.70 4.77 -8.82
CA ILE A 349 17.52 5.94 -9.17
C ILE A 349 16.70 6.83 -10.10
N GLN A 350 16.67 8.14 -9.83
CA GLN A 350 15.91 9.11 -10.59
C GLN A 350 16.77 10.31 -10.96
N LEU A 351 16.70 10.73 -12.22
CA LEU A 351 17.26 11.99 -12.71
C LEU A 351 16.09 12.87 -13.14
N THR A 352 15.97 14.06 -12.56
CA THR A 352 14.93 15.03 -12.91
C THR A 352 15.56 16.34 -13.35
N ASP A 353 15.18 16.83 -14.53
CA ASP A 353 15.49 18.18 -14.99
C ASP A 353 14.28 19.09 -14.79
N TYR A 354 14.50 20.24 -14.16
CA TYR A 354 13.51 21.29 -13.96
C TYR A 354 13.88 22.50 -14.82
N TRP A 355 13.00 22.83 -15.76
CA TRP A 355 13.19 23.89 -16.71
C TRP A 355 12.07 24.94 -16.62
N LYS A 356 12.43 26.14 -16.18
CA LYS A 356 11.57 27.32 -16.28
C LYS A 356 11.78 27.97 -17.65
N ILE A 357 10.93 27.60 -18.60
CA ILE A 357 10.99 28.10 -19.98
C ILE A 357 10.82 29.63 -20.00
N ASN A 358 9.80 30.12 -19.29
CA ASN A 358 9.52 31.55 -19.12
C ASN A 358 8.71 31.80 -17.83
N LYS A 359 8.31 33.05 -17.55
CA LYS A 359 7.55 33.41 -16.33
C LYS A 359 6.18 32.72 -16.20
N LYS A 360 5.62 32.20 -17.29
CA LYS A 360 4.30 31.56 -17.35
C LYS A 360 4.39 30.06 -17.57
N SER A 361 5.56 29.51 -17.94
CA SER A 361 5.71 28.13 -18.39
C SER A 361 6.85 27.42 -17.67
N GLU A 362 6.54 26.29 -17.06
CA GLU A 362 7.53 25.42 -16.41
C GLU A 362 7.35 23.98 -16.92
N LEU A 363 8.46 23.28 -17.12
CA LEU A 363 8.52 21.88 -17.51
C LEU A 363 9.46 21.17 -16.55
N TRP A 364 9.12 19.97 -16.12
CA TRP A 364 10.11 19.07 -15.56
C TRP A 364 9.93 17.65 -16.04
N THR A 365 11.05 16.98 -16.24
CA THR A 365 11.11 15.64 -16.82
C THR A 365 11.99 14.76 -15.95
N THR A 366 11.46 13.61 -15.57
CA THR A 366 12.11 12.59 -14.76
C THR A 366 12.34 11.34 -15.59
N VAL A 367 13.56 10.82 -15.57
CA VAL A 367 13.88 9.46 -16.00
C VAL A 367 14.28 8.68 -14.76
N SER A 368 13.79 7.45 -14.64
CA SER A 368 14.15 6.58 -13.53
C SER A 368 14.36 5.14 -13.94
N TYR A 369 15.18 4.45 -13.15
CA TYR A 369 15.39 3.03 -13.24
C TYR A 369 15.30 2.41 -11.84
N GLN A 370 14.45 1.40 -11.70
CA GLN A 370 14.29 0.61 -10.48
C GLN A 370 14.59 -0.85 -10.79
N PHE A 371 15.41 -1.49 -9.97
CA PHE A 371 15.88 -2.84 -10.24
C PHE A 371 16.19 -3.59 -8.95
N GLY A 372 16.13 -4.92 -8.98
CA GLY A 372 16.50 -5.73 -7.83
C GLY A 372 15.61 -6.95 -7.64
N LYS A 373 15.84 -7.65 -6.54
CA LYS A 373 15.18 -8.92 -6.23
C LYS A 373 14.43 -8.85 -4.92
N GLU A 374 13.29 -9.52 -4.90
CA GLU A 374 12.52 -9.79 -3.71
C GLU A 374 12.28 -11.30 -3.64
N LYS A 375 12.34 -11.87 -2.44
CA LYS A 375 12.19 -13.29 -2.20
C LYS A 375 11.23 -13.51 -1.05
N SER A 376 10.31 -14.45 -1.22
CA SER A 376 9.42 -14.91 -0.16
C SER A 376 9.63 -16.40 0.05
N ALA A 377 10.18 -16.76 1.21
CA ALA A 377 10.45 -18.13 1.56
C ALA A 377 9.18 -18.85 2.04
N ARG A 378 9.08 -20.14 1.75
CA ARG A 378 8.09 -21.04 2.32
C ARG A 378 8.62 -22.47 2.39
N LEU A 379 8.05 -23.26 3.29
CA LEU A 379 8.27 -24.70 3.34
C LEU A 379 7.45 -25.37 2.25
N ASP A 380 8.08 -26.27 1.51
CA ASP A 380 7.45 -27.17 0.57
C ASP A 380 7.86 -28.62 0.87
N TRP A 381 7.11 -29.57 0.32
CA TRP A 381 7.32 -30.98 0.60
C TRP A 381 6.88 -31.87 -0.56
N TYR A 382 7.59 -32.99 -0.75
CA TYR A 382 7.33 -33.94 -1.82
C TYR A 382 6.82 -35.26 -1.25
N LYS A 383 5.58 -35.65 -1.60
CA LYS A 383 4.91 -36.89 -1.14
C LYS A 383 4.97 -37.10 0.38
N ALA A 384 4.72 -36.02 1.12
CA ALA A 384 4.73 -35.99 2.57
C ALA A 384 3.46 -35.37 3.13
N ASN A 385 3.23 -35.56 4.43
CA ASN A 385 2.15 -34.87 5.14
C ASN A 385 2.47 -33.39 5.29
N ASN A 386 1.42 -32.54 5.26
CA ASN A 386 1.58 -31.11 5.54
C ASN A 386 2.12 -30.94 6.97
N PRO A 387 3.30 -30.33 7.14
CA PRO A 387 3.96 -30.23 8.44
C PRO A 387 3.43 -29.09 9.31
N SER A 388 2.53 -28.24 8.80
CA SER A 388 2.01 -27.10 9.55
C SER A 388 1.26 -27.57 10.81
N PRO A 389 1.55 -26.99 12.00
CA PRO A 389 0.80 -27.25 13.22
C PRO A 389 -0.70 -27.01 13.04
N THR A 390 -1.05 -25.97 12.28
CA THR A 390 -2.43 -25.54 12.05
C THR A 390 -3.09 -26.22 10.85
N TYR A 391 -2.45 -27.26 10.29
CA TYR A 391 -3.11 -28.11 9.32
C TYR A 391 -4.32 -28.80 9.99
N TYR A 392 -5.48 -28.75 9.36
CA TYR A 392 -6.75 -29.15 9.99
C TYR A 392 -6.72 -30.55 10.64
N ARG A 393 -5.95 -31.52 10.11
CA ARG A 393 -5.83 -32.87 10.69
C ARG A 393 -4.98 -32.96 11.96
N ASN A 394 -4.26 -31.89 12.28
CA ASN A 394 -3.42 -31.76 13.47
C ASN A 394 -4.16 -31.00 14.59
N LEU A 395 -5.38 -30.52 14.34
CA LEU A 395 -6.20 -29.80 15.30
C LEU A 395 -7.18 -30.75 16.02
N PRO A 396 -7.53 -30.46 17.29
CA PRO A 396 -8.52 -31.24 18.05
C PRO A 396 -9.86 -31.35 17.30
N SER A 397 -10.39 -30.25 16.75
CA SER A 397 -11.68 -30.20 16.05
C SER A 397 -11.90 -31.30 14.99
N PHE A 398 -10.84 -31.78 14.35
CA PHE A 398 -10.96 -32.85 13.36
C PHE A 398 -11.39 -34.20 13.95
N TYR A 399 -11.01 -34.48 15.20
CA TYR A 399 -11.33 -35.73 15.93
C TYR A 399 -12.46 -35.55 16.96
N ALA A 400 -13.07 -34.37 17.01
CA ALA A 400 -14.11 -34.06 18.00
C ALA A 400 -15.35 -34.96 17.88
N PRO A 401 -16.12 -35.17 18.98
CA PRO A 401 -17.39 -35.87 18.94
C PRO A 401 -18.33 -35.27 17.87
N GLY A 402 -18.89 -36.11 17.01
CA GLY A 402 -19.76 -35.67 15.90
C GLY A 402 -19.02 -35.36 14.59
N SER A 403 -17.69 -35.49 14.52
CA SER A 403 -16.96 -35.49 13.24
C SER A 403 -16.98 -36.88 12.57
N LYS A 404 -16.78 -36.95 11.25
CA LYS A 404 -16.67 -38.22 10.50
C LYS A 404 -15.56 -39.15 11.01
N LEU A 405 -14.52 -38.57 11.61
CA LEU A 405 -13.33 -39.27 12.08
C LEU A 405 -13.18 -39.09 13.60
N ALA A 406 -14.30 -39.00 14.31
CA ALA A 406 -14.34 -38.82 15.75
C ALA A 406 -13.49 -39.89 16.46
N ASN A 407 -12.56 -39.43 17.30
CA ASN A 407 -11.71 -40.29 18.12
C ASN A 407 -11.51 -39.60 19.47
N PRO A 408 -12.22 -40.03 20.54
CA PRO A 408 -12.18 -39.37 21.83
C PRO A 408 -10.79 -39.30 22.47
N GLU A 409 -9.99 -40.37 22.34
CA GLU A 409 -8.64 -40.43 22.89
C GLU A 409 -7.72 -39.43 22.18
N ARG A 410 -7.72 -39.44 20.85
CA ARG A 410 -6.91 -38.53 20.04
C ARG A 410 -7.34 -37.08 20.21
N TYR A 411 -8.65 -36.83 20.33
CA TYR A 411 -9.19 -35.51 20.63
C TYR A 411 -8.66 -34.98 21.97
N ALA A 412 -8.75 -35.79 23.03
CA ALA A 412 -8.27 -35.42 24.35
C ALA A 412 -6.75 -35.15 24.37
N GLU A 413 -5.96 -36.00 23.70
CA GLU A 413 -4.50 -35.82 23.59
C GLU A 413 -4.14 -34.51 22.88
N LEU A 414 -4.74 -34.23 21.72
CA LEU A 414 -4.45 -33.01 20.97
C LEU A 414 -4.94 -31.77 21.72
N LEU A 415 -6.13 -31.84 22.34
CA LEU A 415 -6.66 -30.73 23.11
C LEU A 415 -5.72 -30.36 24.27
N ASP A 416 -5.27 -31.36 25.03
CA ASP A 416 -4.30 -31.17 26.11
C ASP A 416 -2.98 -30.60 25.60
N SER A 417 -2.46 -31.14 24.49
CA SER A 417 -1.21 -30.65 23.86
C SER A 417 -1.31 -29.18 23.43
N TRP A 418 -2.44 -28.78 22.83
CA TRP A 418 -2.66 -27.39 22.40
C TRP A 418 -2.89 -26.43 23.56
N GLN A 419 -3.64 -26.85 24.60
CA GLN A 419 -3.91 -26.03 25.77
C GLN A 419 -2.66 -25.83 26.65
N ASN A 420 -1.78 -26.84 26.74
CA ASN A 420 -0.55 -26.79 27.55
C ASN A 420 0.69 -26.32 26.76
N ASP A 421 0.54 -25.88 25.51
CA ASP A 421 1.66 -25.49 24.63
C ASP A 421 2.75 -26.54 24.44
N ASP A 422 2.37 -27.79 24.20
CA ASP A 422 3.36 -28.77 23.76
C ASP A 422 3.86 -28.40 22.36
N GLN A 423 5.04 -27.79 22.30
CA GLN A 423 5.63 -27.25 21.07
C GLN A 423 5.95 -28.34 20.03
N ARG A 424 5.89 -29.62 20.40
CA ARG A 424 5.95 -30.74 19.44
C ARG A 424 4.70 -30.80 18.55
N TYR A 425 3.58 -30.24 19.02
CA TYR A 425 2.30 -30.17 18.31
C TYR A 425 1.96 -28.75 17.88
N THR A 426 2.37 -27.74 18.65
CA THR A 426 2.02 -26.33 18.39
C THR A 426 3.05 -25.59 17.53
N GLN A 427 4.23 -26.15 17.25
CA GLN A 427 5.27 -25.52 16.42
C GLN A 427 5.87 -26.48 15.38
N LEU A 428 6.62 -25.94 14.42
CA LEU A 428 7.32 -26.74 13.41
C LEU A 428 8.48 -27.53 14.06
N ASP A 429 8.56 -28.83 13.76
CA ASP A 429 9.67 -29.69 14.17
C ASP A 429 10.75 -29.73 13.08
N TRP A 430 11.67 -28.75 13.12
CA TRP A 430 12.78 -28.66 12.16
C TRP A 430 13.67 -29.91 12.20
N ASP A 431 13.97 -30.45 13.39
CA ASP A 431 14.82 -31.63 13.53
C ASP A 431 14.19 -32.86 12.87
N SER A 432 12.85 -33.00 12.93
CA SER A 432 12.16 -34.05 12.19
C SER A 432 12.34 -33.91 10.68
N PHE A 433 12.43 -32.69 10.14
CA PHE A 433 12.66 -32.51 8.70
C PHE A 433 14.06 -32.98 8.32
N TYR A 434 15.09 -32.57 9.08
CA TYR A 434 16.47 -33.03 8.85
C TYR A 434 16.61 -34.54 8.97
N ARG A 435 16.04 -35.16 10.02
CA ARG A 435 16.06 -36.63 10.18
C ARG A 435 15.38 -37.37 9.04
N LYS A 436 14.25 -36.85 8.54
CA LYS A 436 13.51 -37.47 7.43
C LYS A 436 14.26 -37.32 6.10
N ASN A 437 14.94 -36.21 5.88
CA ASN A 437 15.71 -35.97 4.67
C ASN A 437 17.03 -36.77 4.63
N SER A 438 17.74 -36.87 5.75
CA SER A 438 19.04 -37.55 5.81
C SER A 438 18.97 -39.07 5.59
N GLY A 439 17.80 -39.69 5.81
CA GLY A 439 17.56 -41.12 5.58
C GLY A 439 16.95 -41.49 4.23
N ASN A 440 16.76 -40.54 3.31
CA ASN A 440 15.96 -40.73 2.08
C ASN A 440 16.84 -40.89 0.83
N TYR A 441 17.80 -41.82 0.86
CA TYR A 441 18.69 -42.09 -0.27
C TYR A 441 17.95 -42.70 -1.46
N GLU A 442 17.99 -42.03 -2.62
CA GLU A 442 17.43 -42.56 -3.87
C GLU A 442 18.54 -42.93 -4.85
N LYS A 443 18.75 -44.24 -5.04
CA LYS A 443 19.79 -44.79 -5.93
C LYS A 443 19.66 -44.31 -7.38
N GLU A 444 18.43 -44.07 -7.85
CA GLU A 444 18.15 -43.58 -9.21
C GLU A 444 18.80 -42.22 -9.49
N TYR A 445 18.90 -41.37 -8.47
CA TYR A 445 19.41 -40.00 -8.57
C TYR A 445 20.76 -39.79 -7.89
N GLY A 446 21.25 -40.80 -7.17
CA GLY A 446 22.60 -40.81 -6.59
C GLY A 446 22.78 -39.88 -5.38
N GLY A 447 21.76 -39.76 -4.52
CA GLY A 447 21.84 -38.95 -3.29
C GLY A 447 20.58 -39.00 -2.44
N ASN A 448 20.59 -38.28 -1.31
CA ASN A 448 19.45 -38.11 -0.43
C ASN A 448 18.45 -37.10 -1.01
N ARG A 449 17.22 -37.54 -1.25
CA ARG A 449 16.15 -36.68 -1.74
C ARG A 449 15.48 -35.92 -0.59
N ALA A 450 15.26 -34.63 -0.76
CA ALA A 450 14.48 -33.82 0.16
C ALA A 450 13.00 -34.27 0.18
N ILE A 451 12.51 -34.61 1.38
CA ILE A 451 11.08 -34.79 1.66
C ILE A 451 10.46 -33.44 2.01
N TYR A 452 11.15 -32.64 2.82
CA TYR A 452 10.80 -31.26 3.15
C TYR A 452 11.95 -30.35 2.74
N PHE A 453 11.67 -29.19 2.17
CA PHE A 453 12.70 -28.21 1.82
C PHE A 453 12.11 -26.80 1.84
N LEU A 454 12.98 -25.80 1.97
CA LEU A 454 12.58 -24.42 1.78
C LEU A 454 12.84 -23.99 0.34
N GLU A 455 11.92 -23.20 -0.17
CA GLU A 455 12.00 -22.56 -1.47
C GLU A 455 11.74 -21.06 -1.33
N ASN A 456 12.25 -20.28 -2.28
CA ASN A 456 11.92 -18.86 -2.43
C ASN A 456 11.09 -18.68 -3.70
N ASP A 457 9.92 -18.03 -3.58
CA ASP A 457 9.30 -17.36 -4.73
C ASP A 457 10.06 -16.02 -4.93
N VAL A 458 10.68 -15.83 -6.10
CA VAL A 458 11.56 -14.70 -6.44
C VAL A 458 10.93 -13.80 -7.50
N LYS A 459 10.90 -12.50 -7.23
CA LYS A 459 10.59 -11.44 -8.19
C LYS A 459 11.87 -10.69 -8.55
N ASN A 460 12.32 -10.77 -9.79
CA ASN A 460 13.50 -10.06 -10.29
C ASN A 460 13.07 -8.94 -11.24
N ASN A 461 12.87 -7.75 -10.67
CA ASN A 461 12.25 -6.62 -11.32
C ASN A 461 13.28 -5.73 -12.02
N LYS A 462 12.91 -5.20 -13.19
CA LYS A 462 13.59 -4.13 -13.92
C LYS A 462 12.53 -3.19 -14.48
N ILE A 463 12.51 -1.94 -14.01
CA ILE A 463 11.47 -0.97 -14.33
C ILE A 463 12.13 0.30 -14.83
N TRP A 464 11.81 0.68 -16.06
CA TRP A 464 12.17 1.97 -16.63
C TRP A 464 10.96 2.88 -16.59
N ASN A 465 11.13 4.11 -16.11
CA ASN A 465 10.07 5.12 -16.16
C ASN A 465 10.58 6.42 -16.79
N PHE A 466 9.69 7.06 -17.52
CA PHE A 466 9.80 8.42 -18.01
C PHE A 466 8.55 9.17 -17.60
N ALA A 467 8.70 10.35 -17.00
CA ALA A 467 7.57 11.20 -16.65
C ALA A 467 7.91 12.65 -16.99
N THR A 468 6.96 13.38 -17.55
CA THR A 468 7.10 14.81 -17.81
C THR A 468 5.84 15.55 -17.42
N HIS A 469 6.03 16.72 -16.85
CA HIS A 469 4.98 17.57 -16.33
C HIS A 469 5.21 18.99 -16.79
N TYR A 470 4.21 19.57 -17.44
CA TYR A 470 4.23 20.91 -17.99
C TYR A 470 3.10 21.74 -17.41
N ILE A 471 3.42 22.94 -16.93
CA ILE A 471 2.45 23.94 -16.50
C ILE A 471 2.58 25.17 -17.38
N ASN A 472 1.45 25.74 -17.79
CA ASN A 472 1.36 27.04 -18.43
C ASN A 472 0.24 27.89 -17.83
N ASN A 473 0.58 29.09 -17.32
CA ASN A 473 -0.40 30.10 -16.94
C ASN A 473 -0.84 30.88 -18.19
N LEU A 474 -1.89 30.40 -18.88
CA LEU A 474 -2.45 31.03 -20.09
C LEU A 474 -2.92 32.46 -19.80
N SER A 475 -3.51 32.67 -18.62
CA SER A 475 -3.87 33.98 -18.06
C SER A 475 -3.83 33.95 -16.53
N ASP A 476 -4.11 35.07 -15.87
CA ASP A 476 -4.18 35.13 -14.40
C ASP A 476 -5.33 34.27 -13.81
N LYS A 477 -6.26 33.82 -14.66
CA LYS A 477 -7.44 33.02 -14.27
C LYS A 477 -7.41 31.60 -14.77
N VAL A 478 -6.52 31.26 -15.72
CA VAL A 478 -6.51 29.97 -16.42
C VAL A 478 -5.12 29.38 -16.43
N LYS A 479 -4.97 28.19 -15.85
CA LYS A 479 -3.75 27.39 -15.86
C LYS A 479 -3.97 26.09 -16.63
N LEU A 480 -3.12 25.83 -17.61
CA LEU A 480 -3.00 24.56 -18.32
C LEU A 480 -1.97 23.68 -17.62
N VAL A 481 -2.30 22.41 -17.47
CA VAL A 481 -1.44 21.37 -16.90
C VAL A 481 -1.42 20.19 -17.87
N LEU A 482 -0.24 19.71 -18.25
CA LEU A 482 -0.08 18.53 -19.09
C LEU A 482 0.86 17.55 -18.41
N ASN A 483 0.41 16.32 -18.23
CA ASN A 483 1.21 15.22 -17.70
C ASN A 483 1.35 14.13 -18.75
N LEU A 484 2.55 13.59 -18.90
CA LEU A 484 2.82 12.39 -19.69
C LEU A 484 3.72 11.45 -18.89
N SER A 485 3.30 10.20 -18.74
CA SER A 485 4.09 9.15 -18.09
C SER A 485 4.19 7.93 -18.98
N TYR A 486 5.36 7.30 -18.98
CA TYR A 486 5.64 6.03 -19.64
C TYR A 486 6.37 5.11 -18.66
N GLN A 487 5.95 3.85 -18.60
CA GLN A 487 6.57 2.81 -17.80
C GLN A 487 6.79 1.57 -18.66
N ASN A 488 7.98 0.98 -18.54
CA ASN A 488 8.33 -0.31 -19.12
C ASN A 488 8.78 -1.26 -18.01
N TYR A 489 7.96 -2.25 -17.74
CA TYR A 489 8.13 -3.24 -16.69
C TYR A 489 8.56 -4.57 -17.29
N TYR A 490 9.67 -5.10 -16.77
CA TYR A 490 10.14 -6.45 -16.99
C TYR A 490 10.33 -7.09 -15.61
N SER A 491 9.74 -8.26 -15.40
CA SER A 491 10.05 -9.05 -14.21
C SER A 491 10.12 -10.52 -14.53
N GLU A 492 11.26 -11.11 -14.24
CA GLU A 492 11.41 -12.56 -14.19
C GLU A 492 10.87 -13.04 -12.83
N GLN A 493 9.95 -13.98 -12.88
CA GLN A 493 9.22 -14.55 -11.76
C GLN A 493 9.53 -16.04 -11.75
N TYR A 494 10.25 -16.48 -10.73
CA TYR A 494 10.69 -17.86 -10.66
C TYR A 494 10.70 -18.33 -9.21
N ARG A 495 10.83 -19.63 -9.04
CA ARG A 495 11.05 -20.22 -7.73
C ARG A 495 12.39 -20.92 -7.70
N GLU A 496 13.10 -20.78 -6.58
CA GLU A 496 14.42 -21.38 -6.36
C GLU A 496 14.47 -22.18 -5.06
N VAL A 497 15.28 -23.24 -5.03
CA VAL A 497 15.55 -24.00 -3.79
C VAL A 497 16.38 -23.13 -2.86
N LYS A 498 15.89 -22.90 -1.64
CA LYS A 498 16.57 -22.09 -0.61
C LYS A 498 17.42 -22.94 0.31
N ASP A 499 16.86 -24.03 0.82
CA ASP A 499 17.51 -24.92 1.79
C ASP A 499 16.91 -26.32 1.67
N LEU A 500 17.76 -27.34 1.52
CA LEU A 500 17.37 -28.73 1.39
C LEU A 500 17.22 -29.46 2.74
N LEU A 501 17.44 -28.77 3.87
CA LEU A 501 17.28 -29.30 5.21
C LEU A 501 18.00 -30.65 5.39
N GLY A 502 19.27 -30.72 4.96
CA GLY A 502 20.13 -31.91 5.09
C GLY A 502 20.01 -32.96 3.98
N ALA A 503 19.19 -32.75 2.95
CA ALA A 503 19.19 -33.56 1.72
C ALA A 503 20.18 -33.01 0.66
N ASP A 504 20.45 -33.83 -0.37
CA ASP A 504 21.36 -33.50 -1.48
C ASP A 504 20.65 -32.79 -2.65
N PHE A 505 19.37 -33.10 -2.88
CA PHE A 505 18.55 -32.48 -3.94
C PHE A 505 17.05 -32.53 -3.64
N ALA A 506 16.28 -31.64 -4.26
CA ALA A 506 14.83 -31.70 -4.38
C ALA A 506 14.43 -32.15 -5.80
N LEU A 507 13.22 -32.70 -5.96
CA LEU A 507 12.71 -33.13 -7.27
C LEU A 507 11.79 -32.07 -7.86
N ASN A 508 12.08 -31.63 -9.08
CA ASN A 508 11.21 -30.75 -9.89
C ASN A 508 10.05 -31.54 -10.52
N LEU A 509 9.35 -32.32 -9.71
CA LEU A 509 8.25 -33.16 -10.11
C LEU A 509 6.98 -32.75 -9.35
N ASP A 510 5.84 -32.88 -10.00
CA ASP A 510 4.54 -32.73 -9.38
C ASP A 510 4.22 -33.96 -8.53
N PRO A 511 4.11 -33.81 -7.19
CA PRO A 511 3.79 -34.92 -6.30
C PRO A 511 2.34 -35.42 -6.42
N PHE A 512 1.45 -34.63 -7.05
CA PHE A 512 0.02 -34.93 -7.18
C PHE A 512 -0.37 -35.48 -8.55
N ALA A 513 0.58 -35.61 -9.49
CA ALA A 513 0.31 -36.26 -10.76
C ALA A 513 -0.15 -37.70 -10.55
N LYS A 514 -1.06 -38.21 -11.41
CA LYS A 514 -1.52 -39.61 -11.37
C LYS A 514 -0.38 -40.63 -11.53
N ASP A 515 0.77 -40.20 -12.04
CA ASP A 515 1.98 -41.01 -12.13
C ASP A 515 2.59 -41.24 -10.74
N ALA A 516 2.82 -42.51 -10.40
CA ALA A 516 3.42 -42.91 -9.13
C ALA A 516 4.82 -42.30 -8.87
N LYS A 517 5.55 -41.86 -9.91
CA LYS A 517 6.82 -41.13 -9.78
C LYS A 517 6.66 -39.62 -9.77
N GLY A 518 5.51 -39.08 -10.15
CA GLY A 518 5.28 -37.64 -10.38
C GLY A 518 5.63 -37.23 -11.82
N ARG A 519 5.22 -36.04 -12.25
CA ARG A 519 5.51 -35.53 -13.61
C ARG A 519 6.33 -34.26 -13.57
N ASN A 520 7.25 -34.09 -14.51
CA ASN A 520 8.19 -32.97 -14.52
C ASN A 520 7.46 -31.64 -14.74
N PHE A 521 7.72 -30.67 -13.86
CA PHE A 521 7.20 -29.31 -14.00
C PHE A 521 7.80 -28.57 -15.22
N ASN A 522 8.94 -29.03 -15.73
CA ASN A 522 9.55 -28.51 -16.95
C ASN A 522 9.96 -29.65 -17.89
N THR A 523 9.14 -29.95 -18.90
CA THR A 523 9.43 -31.00 -19.89
C THR A 523 10.61 -30.68 -20.82
N LEU A 524 11.14 -29.46 -20.80
CA LEU A 524 12.36 -29.08 -21.54
C LEU A 524 13.66 -29.46 -20.81
N ASP A 525 13.57 -29.81 -19.51
CA ASP A 525 14.73 -30.12 -18.69
C ASP A 525 14.68 -31.58 -18.22
N ASN A 526 15.58 -32.40 -18.74
CA ASN A 526 15.68 -33.82 -18.36
C ASN A 526 16.23 -34.01 -16.94
N ASN A 527 16.91 -33.01 -16.35
CA ASN A 527 17.43 -33.09 -15.00
C ASN A 527 16.42 -32.57 -13.98
N VAL A 528 15.70 -33.50 -13.37
CA VAL A 528 14.69 -33.21 -12.33
C VAL A 528 15.30 -32.94 -10.95
N THR A 529 16.59 -33.21 -10.74
CA THR A 529 17.25 -32.98 -9.44
C THR A 529 17.70 -31.52 -9.32
N LYS A 530 17.21 -30.82 -8.30
CA LYS A 530 17.46 -29.39 -8.03
C LYS A 530 18.19 -29.21 -6.72
N ARG A 531 19.27 -28.44 -6.74
CA ARG A 531 20.09 -28.08 -5.58
C ARG A 531 19.80 -26.66 -5.14
N VAL A 532 20.35 -26.25 -4.00
CA VAL A 532 20.24 -24.88 -3.48
C VAL A 532 20.66 -23.87 -4.56
N GLY A 533 19.77 -22.92 -4.86
CA GLY A 533 19.93 -21.91 -5.91
C GLY A 533 19.34 -22.29 -7.27
N ASP A 534 19.06 -23.57 -7.53
CA ASP A 534 18.45 -24.01 -8.79
C ASP A 534 16.96 -23.61 -8.84
N LYS A 535 16.49 -23.32 -10.06
CA LYS A 535 15.07 -23.05 -10.30
C LYS A 535 14.23 -24.33 -10.24
N ILE A 536 13.07 -24.25 -9.60
CA ILE A 536 12.14 -25.37 -9.37
C ILE A 536 10.68 -24.88 -9.44
N GLY A 537 9.75 -25.73 -9.85
CA GLY A 537 8.32 -25.46 -9.92
C GLY A 537 7.90 -24.60 -11.11
N TYR A 538 8.41 -23.38 -11.22
CA TYR A 538 8.05 -22.45 -12.29
C TYR A 538 9.14 -21.42 -12.62
N ASP A 539 9.09 -20.92 -13.86
CA ASP A 539 9.93 -19.82 -14.35
C ASP A 539 9.21 -19.11 -15.51
N TYR A 540 9.00 -17.80 -15.38
CA TYR A 540 8.35 -16.99 -16.41
C TYR A 540 8.75 -15.51 -16.32
N ILE A 541 8.43 -14.76 -17.36
CA ILE A 541 8.66 -13.32 -17.43
C ILE A 541 7.31 -12.62 -17.57
N TYR A 542 7.11 -11.55 -16.81
CA TYR A 542 6.08 -10.56 -17.07
C TYR A 542 6.64 -9.35 -17.80
N ARG A 543 5.86 -8.86 -18.77
CA ARG A 543 6.13 -7.63 -19.51
C ARG A 543 4.88 -6.74 -19.46
N ARG A 544 5.08 -5.48 -19.12
CA ARG A 544 4.03 -4.45 -19.23
C ARG A 544 4.63 -3.15 -19.72
N GLN A 545 3.96 -2.53 -20.69
CA GLN A 545 4.22 -1.14 -21.06
C GLN A 545 2.95 -0.34 -20.83
N ASP A 546 3.09 0.82 -20.20
CA ASP A 546 1.99 1.68 -19.81
C ASP A 546 2.33 3.12 -20.20
N ILE A 547 1.47 3.78 -20.97
CA ILE A 547 1.60 5.19 -21.33
C ILE A 547 0.31 5.92 -20.96
N ASN A 548 0.45 7.01 -20.20
CA ASN A 548 -0.69 7.84 -19.79
C ASN A 548 -0.40 9.30 -20.14
N PHE A 549 -1.36 9.91 -20.83
CA PHE A 549 -1.40 11.34 -21.08
C PHE A 549 -2.59 11.95 -20.36
N ASN A 550 -2.34 13.03 -19.62
CA ASN A 550 -3.31 13.65 -18.75
C ASN A 550 -3.27 15.18 -18.87
N PRO A 551 -4.06 15.77 -19.77
CA PRO A 551 -4.26 17.21 -19.83
C PRO A 551 -5.26 17.68 -18.77
N GLY A 552 -5.10 18.91 -18.30
CA GLY A 552 -6.00 19.53 -17.34
C GLY A 552 -6.02 21.06 -17.44
N LEU A 553 -7.17 21.64 -17.10
CA LEU A 553 -7.42 23.08 -17.10
C LEU A 553 -7.98 23.50 -15.75
N LYS A 554 -7.30 24.44 -15.10
CA LYS A 554 -7.75 25.10 -13.88
C LYS A 554 -8.25 26.50 -14.19
N PHE A 555 -9.42 26.82 -13.66
CA PHE A 555 -10.07 28.12 -13.76
C PHE A 555 -10.25 28.68 -12.36
N SER A 556 -9.88 29.94 -12.14
CA SER A 556 -10.11 30.64 -10.88
C SER A 556 -10.74 32.00 -11.16
N THR A 557 -11.99 32.20 -10.72
CA THR A 557 -12.77 33.41 -11.00
C THR A 557 -13.66 33.78 -9.82
N GLY A 558 -13.28 34.82 -9.06
CA GLY A 558 -14.07 35.37 -7.96
C GLY A 558 -14.55 34.30 -6.96
N LYS A 559 -15.83 33.94 -7.04
CA LYS A 559 -16.47 32.94 -6.17
C LYS A 559 -16.32 31.48 -6.64
N PHE A 560 -15.78 31.22 -7.82
CA PHE A 560 -15.69 29.87 -8.39
C PHE A 560 -14.24 29.49 -8.69
N ASP A 561 -13.85 28.29 -8.27
CA ASP A 561 -12.68 27.60 -8.83
C ASP A 561 -13.15 26.30 -9.48
N ALA A 562 -12.63 25.99 -10.66
CA ALA A 562 -12.90 24.73 -11.36
C ALA A 562 -11.60 24.09 -11.81
N PHE A 563 -11.52 22.77 -11.74
CA PHE A 563 -10.42 21.99 -12.31
C PHE A 563 -11.00 20.82 -13.09
N ILE A 564 -10.72 20.75 -14.39
CA ILE A 564 -11.12 19.64 -15.26
C ILE A 564 -9.86 18.96 -15.77
N SER A 565 -9.85 17.64 -15.79
CA SER A 565 -8.73 16.83 -16.24
C SER A 565 -9.21 15.61 -17.00
N ALA A 566 -8.53 15.24 -18.09
CA ALA A 566 -8.86 14.09 -18.91
C ALA A 566 -7.72 13.06 -18.89
N LEU A 567 -8.02 11.80 -19.19
CA LEU A 567 -7.05 10.71 -19.32
C LEU A 567 -7.17 10.09 -20.70
N VAL A 568 -6.03 9.88 -21.34
CA VAL A 568 -5.85 8.92 -22.43
C VAL A 568 -4.69 8.02 -22.04
N GLY A 569 -4.97 6.74 -21.83
CA GLY A 569 -4.01 5.74 -21.43
C GLY A 569 -4.00 4.55 -22.39
N TYR A 570 -2.84 3.95 -22.57
CA TYR A 570 -2.68 2.70 -23.30
C TYR A 570 -1.74 1.78 -22.53
N SER A 571 -2.14 0.51 -22.39
CA SER A 571 -1.30 -0.50 -21.74
C SER A 571 -1.26 -1.78 -22.56
N THR A 572 -0.09 -2.37 -22.68
CA THR A 572 0.12 -3.70 -23.28
C THR A 572 0.80 -4.62 -22.28
N ASN A 573 0.32 -5.86 -22.20
CA ASN A 573 0.70 -6.82 -21.18
C ASN A 573 0.97 -8.18 -21.83
N SER A 574 2.09 -8.82 -21.51
CA SER A 574 2.37 -10.20 -21.92
C SER A 574 3.05 -10.99 -20.78
N ARG A 575 2.90 -12.31 -20.86
CA ARG A 575 3.61 -13.29 -20.03
C ARG A 575 4.38 -14.20 -20.97
N GLU A 576 5.62 -14.50 -20.62
CA GLU A 576 6.51 -15.37 -21.40
C GLU A 576 6.95 -16.52 -20.51
N GLY A 577 6.56 -17.74 -20.87
CA GLY A 577 6.91 -18.94 -20.11
C GLY A 577 8.28 -19.46 -20.45
N LEU A 578 9.10 -19.70 -19.43
CA LEU A 578 10.42 -20.30 -19.58
C LEU A 578 10.42 -21.80 -19.24
N PHE A 579 9.40 -22.27 -18.51
CA PHE A 579 9.15 -23.69 -18.27
C PHE A 579 8.01 -24.21 -19.15
N SER A 580 8.17 -25.43 -19.67
CA SER A 580 7.10 -26.18 -20.32
C SER A 580 6.44 -27.12 -19.31
N HIS A 581 5.31 -26.69 -18.76
CA HIS A 581 4.54 -27.47 -17.78
C HIS A 581 3.76 -28.59 -18.47
N TYR A 582 3.85 -29.81 -17.94
CA TYR A 582 3.28 -31.03 -18.53
C TYR A 582 1.73 -31.06 -18.68
N LEU A 583 1.02 -30.10 -18.06
CA LEU A 583 -0.46 -30.02 -18.06
C LEU A 583 -0.99 -29.03 -19.09
N TYR A 584 -0.13 -28.14 -19.59
CA TYR A 584 -0.56 -26.96 -20.33
C TYR A 584 0.33 -26.77 -21.56
N ASP A 585 -0.25 -26.94 -22.74
CA ASP A 585 0.45 -26.75 -24.01
C ASP A 585 0.92 -25.29 -24.21
N ASN A 586 0.24 -24.33 -23.59
CA ASN A 586 0.55 -22.89 -23.62
C ASN A 586 1.43 -22.44 -22.44
N SER A 587 2.18 -23.35 -21.82
CA SER A 587 3.03 -23.03 -20.67
C SER A 587 4.37 -22.40 -21.03
N TYR A 588 4.94 -22.74 -22.19
CA TYR A 588 6.20 -22.22 -22.70
C TYR A 588 6.00 -21.18 -23.81
N GLY A 589 6.87 -20.19 -23.89
CA GLY A 589 6.84 -19.12 -24.89
C GLY A 589 5.95 -17.93 -24.52
N GLU A 590 5.94 -16.92 -25.39
CA GLU A 590 5.22 -15.67 -25.18
C GLU A 590 3.71 -15.82 -25.42
N SER A 591 2.91 -15.27 -24.50
CA SER A 591 1.45 -15.15 -24.63
C SER A 591 1.08 -14.10 -25.67
N GLY A 592 -0.13 -14.17 -26.23
CA GLY A 592 -0.69 -13.05 -26.99
C GLY A 592 -0.77 -11.77 -26.15
N ALA A 593 -0.37 -10.63 -26.72
CA ALA A 593 -0.38 -9.35 -26.03
C ALA A 593 -1.82 -8.89 -25.69
N GLN A 594 -2.03 -8.54 -24.42
CA GLN A 594 -3.31 -8.02 -23.91
C GLN A 594 -3.27 -6.50 -23.86
N ASN A 595 -4.02 -5.87 -24.76
CA ASN A 595 -3.98 -4.43 -24.99
C ASN A 595 -5.25 -3.75 -24.47
N PHE A 596 -5.09 -2.67 -23.72
CA PHE A 596 -6.19 -1.91 -23.15
C PHE A 596 -6.03 -0.42 -23.45
N TRP A 597 -7.09 0.18 -23.97
CA TRP A 597 -7.25 1.62 -24.05
C TRP A 597 -8.04 2.10 -22.85
N ASN A 598 -7.55 3.17 -22.21
CA ASN A 598 -8.21 3.77 -21.07
C ASN A 598 -8.52 5.24 -21.33
N PHE A 599 -9.74 5.63 -20.99
CA PHE A 599 -10.20 7.00 -21.12
C PHE A 599 -10.82 7.44 -19.81
N GLY A 600 -10.71 8.73 -19.51
CA GLY A 600 -11.30 9.24 -18.29
C GLY A 600 -11.45 10.74 -18.26
N MET A 601 -12.32 11.20 -17.37
CA MET A 601 -12.49 12.60 -17.05
C MET A 601 -12.70 12.76 -15.55
N LYS A 602 -12.06 13.78 -14.97
CA LYS A 602 -12.23 14.22 -13.58
C LYS A 602 -12.53 15.70 -13.57
N GLY A 603 -13.41 16.11 -12.67
CA GLY A 603 -13.81 17.49 -12.48
C GLY A 603 -13.93 17.83 -11.01
N GLN A 604 -13.49 19.01 -10.63
CA GLN A 604 -13.75 19.62 -9.34
C GLN A 604 -14.34 21.01 -9.56
N LEU A 605 -15.42 21.32 -8.84
CA LEU A 605 -16.03 22.65 -8.79
C LEU A 605 -16.11 23.10 -7.34
N THR A 606 -15.49 24.23 -7.03
CA THR A 606 -15.56 24.87 -5.72
C THR A 606 -16.34 26.18 -5.83
N TYR A 607 -17.44 26.28 -5.09
CA TYR A 607 -18.20 27.50 -4.91
C TYR A 607 -17.93 28.09 -3.52
N LYS A 608 -17.38 29.30 -3.50
CA LYS A 608 -17.04 30.06 -2.29
C LYS A 608 -18.24 30.93 -1.91
N LEU A 609 -19.01 30.51 -0.91
CA LEU A 609 -20.06 31.36 -0.31
C LEU A 609 -19.44 32.65 0.24
N ASN A 610 -18.33 32.49 0.98
CA ASN A 610 -17.47 33.54 1.49
C ASN A 610 -16.04 32.99 1.68
N GLY A 611 -15.12 33.76 2.26
CA GLY A 611 -13.72 33.34 2.45
C GLY A 611 -13.49 32.18 3.44
N ARG A 612 -14.54 31.63 4.06
CA ARG A 612 -14.46 30.56 5.07
C ARG A 612 -15.42 29.40 4.81
N MET A 613 -16.35 29.53 3.87
CA MET A 613 -17.44 28.58 3.64
C MET A 613 -17.49 28.21 2.17
N PHE A 614 -17.43 26.91 1.89
CA PHE A 614 -17.25 26.38 0.54
C PHE A 614 -18.18 25.19 0.30
N PHE A 615 -18.74 25.12 -0.90
CA PHE A 615 -19.25 23.89 -1.47
C PHE A 615 -18.23 23.37 -2.47
N VAL A 616 -17.88 22.10 -2.39
CA VAL A 616 -16.95 21.43 -3.31
C VAL A 616 -17.64 20.20 -3.87
N TYR A 617 -17.77 20.14 -5.18
CA TYR A 617 -18.23 18.96 -5.90
C TYR A 617 -17.05 18.33 -6.65
N ASN A 618 -16.88 17.01 -6.52
CA ASN A 618 -15.92 16.24 -7.29
C ASN A 618 -16.67 15.17 -8.09
N GLY A 619 -16.37 15.04 -9.38
CA GLY A 619 -16.90 14.00 -10.25
C GLY A 619 -15.79 13.33 -11.05
N ALA A 620 -15.86 12.02 -11.22
CA ALA A 620 -14.91 11.24 -11.98
C ALA A 620 -15.60 10.09 -12.71
N TYR A 621 -15.25 9.91 -13.98
CA TYR A 621 -15.66 8.77 -14.79
C TYR A 621 -14.47 8.31 -15.62
N TYR A 622 -13.96 7.11 -15.41
CA TYR A 622 -12.80 6.61 -16.14
C TYR A 622 -12.74 5.09 -16.20
N SER A 623 -11.96 4.57 -17.13
CA SER A 623 -11.60 3.15 -17.19
C SER A 623 -10.15 2.95 -16.73
N GLN A 624 -9.90 1.83 -16.06
CA GLN A 624 -8.60 1.42 -15.55
C GLN A 624 -8.24 0.05 -16.14
N SER A 625 -7.03 -0.10 -16.69
CA SER A 625 -6.58 -1.40 -17.18
C SER A 625 -6.36 -2.36 -16.01
N PRO A 626 -6.68 -3.65 -16.19
CA PRO A 626 -6.35 -4.67 -15.20
C PRO A 626 -4.84 -4.78 -14.99
N PHE A 627 -4.42 -5.28 -13.83
CA PHE A 627 -3.02 -5.55 -13.56
C PHE A 627 -2.63 -6.96 -14.02
N LEU A 628 -1.33 -7.26 -14.14
CA LEU A 628 -0.87 -8.55 -14.68
C LEU A 628 -1.43 -9.76 -13.89
N ASN A 629 -1.59 -9.61 -12.57
CA ASN A 629 -2.16 -10.65 -11.71
C ASN A 629 -3.68 -10.81 -11.87
N ASP A 630 -4.39 -9.84 -12.46
CA ASP A 630 -5.81 -9.96 -12.79
C ASP A 630 -6.01 -10.46 -14.24
N ILE A 631 -4.99 -10.31 -15.10
CA ILE A 631 -4.99 -10.76 -16.49
C ILE A 631 -4.67 -12.25 -16.59
N PHE A 632 -3.55 -12.69 -15.99
CA PHE A 632 -3.09 -14.08 -16.10
C PHE A 632 -3.55 -14.89 -14.89
N ILE A 633 -4.38 -15.91 -15.11
CA ILE A 633 -5.08 -16.61 -14.02
C ILE A 633 -4.19 -17.60 -13.27
N ASN A 634 -3.22 -18.22 -13.96
CA ASN A 634 -2.27 -19.14 -13.35
C ASN A 634 -0.88 -18.97 -13.97
N PRO A 635 -0.24 -17.80 -13.77
CA PRO A 635 1.00 -17.43 -14.46
C PRO A 635 2.18 -18.36 -14.12
N ARG A 636 2.10 -19.05 -12.97
CA ARG A 636 3.07 -20.04 -12.51
C ARG A 636 3.05 -21.30 -13.37
N ALA A 637 1.93 -21.61 -14.03
CA ALA A 637 1.78 -22.84 -14.81
C ALA A 637 1.56 -22.58 -16.31
N ASN A 638 0.89 -21.49 -16.69
CA ASN A 638 0.45 -21.28 -18.07
C ASN A 638 0.30 -19.79 -18.50
N ASN A 639 0.06 -19.60 -19.80
CA ASN A 639 -0.27 -18.31 -20.43
C ASN A 639 -1.77 -17.96 -20.42
N THR A 640 -2.60 -18.67 -19.65
CA THR A 640 -4.07 -18.51 -19.70
C THR A 640 -4.50 -17.14 -19.15
N VAL A 641 -5.35 -16.45 -19.91
CA VAL A 641 -5.90 -15.14 -19.58
C VAL A 641 -7.30 -15.29 -18.98
N ALA A 642 -7.66 -14.38 -18.06
CA ALA A 642 -8.97 -14.33 -17.43
C ALA A 642 -10.09 -14.18 -18.48
N PRO A 643 -11.17 -14.98 -18.40
CA PRO A 643 -12.26 -14.90 -19.36
C PRO A 643 -12.94 -13.54 -19.29
N ASN A 644 -13.25 -12.98 -20.47
CA ASN A 644 -13.92 -11.68 -20.62
C ASN A 644 -13.19 -10.51 -19.95
N ILE A 645 -11.85 -10.57 -19.82
CA ILE A 645 -11.06 -9.50 -19.22
C ILE A 645 -11.26 -8.17 -19.97
N ARG A 646 -11.57 -7.11 -19.22
CA ARG A 646 -11.86 -5.76 -19.72
C ARG A 646 -11.31 -4.73 -18.74
N SER A 647 -11.19 -3.47 -19.17
CA SER A 647 -10.90 -2.37 -18.24
C SER A 647 -12.06 -2.18 -17.26
N THR A 648 -11.72 -2.05 -15.97
CA THR A 648 -12.65 -1.71 -14.90
C THR A 648 -13.15 -0.28 -15.10
N VAL A 649 -14.46 -0.06 -15.08
CA VAL A 649 -15.06 1.27 -15.20
C VAL A 649 -15.41 1.80 -13.82
N ILE A 650 -14.97 3.02 -13.53
CA ILE A 650 -15.14 3.67 -12.23
C ILE A 650 -15.92 4.97 -12.43
N ASP A 651 -17.02 5.11 -11.69
CA ASP A 651 -17.86 6.30 -11.61
C ASP A 651 -17.93 6.77 -10.14
N ALA A 652 -17.39 7.94 -9.84
CA ALA A 652 -17.28 8.46 -8.48
C ALA A 652 -17.72 9.91 -8.39
N ASN A 653 -18.60 10.20 -7.44
CA ASN A 653 -19.15 11.53 -7.23
C ASN A 653 -19.19 11.84 -5.73
N ASP A 654 -18.78 13.05 -5.34
CA ASP A 654 -18.97 13.55 -3.98
C ASP A 654 -19.32 15.04 -3.93
N LEU A 655 -20.09 15.40 -2.90
CA LEU A 655 -20.46 16.77 -2.58
C LEU A 655 -20.08 17.05 -1.13
N SER A 656 -19.26 18.09 -0.95
CA SER A 656 -18.73 18.49 0.35
C SER A 656 -19.16 19.91 0.71
N TYR A 657 -19.60 20.09 1.95
CA TYR A 657 -19.75 21.39 2.59
C TYR A 657 -18.64 21.59 3.61
N ILE A 658 -17.86 22.65 3.43
CA ILE A 658 -16.63 22.90 4.20
C ILE A 658 -16.73 24.26 4.88
N ILE A 659 -16.48 24.27 6.19
CA ILE A 659 -16.27 25.48 6.99
C ILE A 659 -14.83 25.47 7.50
N SER A 660 -14.09 26.54 7.23
CA SER A 660 -12.73 26.75 7.69
C SER A 660 -12.64 28.09 8.43
N ALA A 661 -12.99 28.07 9.73
CA ALA A 661 -12.83 29.19 10.63
C ALA A 661 -11.71 28.94 11.66
N PRO A 662 -11.09 29.99 12.24
CA PRO A 662 -9.95 29.82 13.16
C PRO A 662 -10.21 28.94 14.39
N ASN A 663 -11.45 28.93 14.88
CA ASN A 663 -11.89 28.20 16.08
C ASN A 663 -12.84 27.04 15.76
N PHE A 664 -13.28 26.90 14.51
CA PHE A 664 -14.25 25.91 14.09
C PHE A 664 -13.97 25.44 12.67
N LYS A 665 -13.77 24.14 12.49
CA LYS A 665 -13.62 23.51 11.19
C LYS A 665 -14.64 22.39 11.05
N LEU A 666 -15.30 22.33 9.90
CA LEU A 666 -16.26 21.28 9.56
C LEU A 666 -16.04 20.87 8.10
N ARG A 667 -16.07 19.56 7.84
CA ARG A 667 -16.25 18.99 6.52
C ARG A 667 -17.37 17.96 6.61
N LEU A 668 -18.44 18.17 5.85
CA LEU A 668 -19.51 17.20 5.68
C LEU A 668 -19.56 16.80 4.21
N THR A 669 -19.45 15.52 3.91
CA THR A 669 -19.36 15.00 2.54
C THR A 669 -20.33 13.85 2.34
N GLY A 670 -21.13 13.90 1.29
CA GLY A 670 -21.87 12.74 0.76
C GLY A 670 -21.15 12.19 -0.46
N TYR A 671 -21.03 10.87 -0.59
CA TYR A 671 -20.30 10.24 -1.70
C TYR A 671 -21.00 8.99 -2.24
N ILE A 672 -20.72 8.69 -3.52
CA ILE A 672 -21.05 7.43 -4.18
C ILE A 672 -19.93 7.08 -5.17
N THR A 673 -19.47 5.83 -5.13
CA THR A 673 -18.46 5.27 -6.02
C THR A 673 -18.96 3.92 -6.52
N ASN A 674 -19.03 3.75 -7.84
CA ASN A 674 -19.35 2.51 -8.51
C ASN A 674 -18.10 1.99 -9.22
N SER A 675 -17.82 0.69 -9.08
CA SER A 675 -16.83 -0.04 -9.89
C SER A 675 -17.55 -1.13 -10.67
N GLN A 676 -17.23 -1.27 -11.95
CA GLN A 676 -17.89 -2.21 -12.87
C GLN A 676 -16.88 -2.95 -13.73
N ASN A 677 -17.23 -4.17 -14.13
CA ASN A 677 -16.39 -5.06 -14.94
C ASN A 677 -15.07 -5.46 -14.25
N ASP A 678 -15.04 -5.44 -12.92
CA ASP A 678 -13.85 -5.82 -12.16
C ASP A 678 -13.61 -7.35 -12.25
N THR A 679 -12.36 -7.77 -12.10
CA THR A 679 -11.96 -9.19 -12.14
C THR A 679 -11.20 -9.52 -10.86
N GLU A 680 -11.67 -10.51 -10.11
CA GLU A 680 -11.03 -10.97 -8.88
C GLU A 680 -10.50 -12.39 -9.05
N ILE A 681 -9.26 -12.63 -8.64
CA ILE A 681 -8.61 -13.95 -8.73
C ILE A 681 -8.18 -14.41 -7.34
N GLN A 682 -8.53 -15.64 -7.00
CA GLN A 682 -8.18 -16.29 -5.74
C GLN A 682 -7.72 -17.73 -5.98
N ARG A 683 -6.70 -18.21 -5.27
CA ARG A 683 -6.23 -19.61 -5.37
C ARG A 683 -6.32 -20.30 -4.02
N TYR A 684 -6.85 -21.52 -3.99
CA TYR A 684 -7.01 -22.32 -2.78
C TYR A 684 -7.14 -23.81 -3.10
N PHE A 685 -7.02 -24.66 -2.08
CA PHE A 685 -7.28 -26.09 -2.22
C PHE A 685 -8.76 -26.40 -1.97
N ALA A 686 -9.43 -26.97 -2.96
CA ALA A 686 -10.85 -27.30 -2.93
C ALA A 686 -11.11 -28.82 -2.87
N ASP A 687 -12.23 -29.21 -2.27
CA ASP A 687 -12.80 -30.56 -2.18
C ASP A 687 -14.29 -30.50 -2.55
N GLY A 688 -14.76 -31.47 -3.34
CA GLY A 688 -16.16 -31.65 -3.69
C GLY A 688 -16.62 -30.94 -4.97
N ILE A 689 -15.69 -30.54 -5.85
CA ILE A 689 -16.01 -30.21 -7.25
C ILE A 689 -15.83 -31.46 -8.08
N SER A 690 -16.83 -31.87 -8.84
CA SER A 690 -16.60 -32.84 -9.91
C SER A 690 -15.82 -32.15 -11.04
N PHE A 691 -14.57 -32.53 -11.27
CA PHE A 691 -13.81 -32.12 -12.46
C PHE A 691 -14.06 -33.06 -13.65
N ASN A 692 -15.24 -33.69 -13.75
CA ASN A 692 -15.55 -34.49 -14.93
C ASN A 692 -15.40 -33.63 -16.19
N THR A 693 -14.69 -34.19 -17.16
CA THR A 693 -14.35 -33.57 -18.44
C THR A 693 -14.50 -34.62 -19.52
N LEU A 694 -14.60 -34.22 -20.77
CA LEU A 694 -14.43 -35.15 -21.89
C LEU A 694 -12.93 -35.35 -22.19
N ASP A 695 -12.60 -36.42 -22.90
CA ASP A 695 -11.33 -36.59 -23.59
C ASP A 695 -11.39 -36.02 -25.02
N ALA A 696 -10.28 -36.05 -25.74
CA ALA A 696 -10.21 -35.60 -27.13
C ALA A 696 -11.09 -36.43 -28.10
N GLN A 697 -11.66 -37.54 -27.64
CA GLN A 697 -12.56 -38.45 -28.35
C GLN A 697 -14.01 -38.33 -27.87
N GLY A 698 -14.32 -37.37 -26.99
CA GLY A 698 -15.66 -37.12 -26.46
C GLY A 698 -16.16 -38.12 -25.41
N GLN A 699 -15.26 -38.92 -24.81
CA GLN A 699 -15.60 -39.82 -23.70
C GLN A 699 -15.44 -39.12 -22.36
N GLU A 700 -16.33 -39.37 -21.41
CA GLU A 700 -16.22 -38.82 -20.06
C GLU A 700 -14.99 -39.39 -19.33
N ILE A 701 -14.12 -38.49 -18.87
CA ILE A 701 -13.07 -38.74 -17.91
C ILE A 701 -13.53 -38.19 -16.56
N GLU A 702 -13.58 -39.06 -15.56
CA GLU A 702 -13.76 -38.65 -14.17
C GLU A 702 -12.50 -37.91 -13.70
N GLY A 703 -12.69 -36.64 -13.33
CA GLY A 703 -11.64 -35.81 -12.76
C GLY A 703 -11.42 -36.14 -11.28
N ASP A 704 -10.29 -35.68 -10.71
CA ASP A 704 -10.17 -35.68 -9.25
C ASP A 704 -11.30 -34.81 -8.66
N ASN A 705 -11.77 -35.10 -7.45
CA ASN A 705 -12.72 -34.23 -6.77
C ASN A 705 -12.03 -33.27 -5.78
N ARG A 706 -10.69 -33.31 -5.75
CA ARG A 706 -9.82 -32.53 -4.87
C ARG A 706 -8.66 -31.94 -5.66
N ALA A 707 -8.50 -30.61 -5.64
CA ALA A 707 -7.39 -29.99 -6.34
C ALA A 707 -7.05 -28.61 -5.78
N MET A 708 -5.83 -28.15 -6.09
CA MET A 708 -5.54 -26.71 -6.07
C MET A 708 -6.30 -26.06 -7.24
N VAL A 709 -7.14 -25.09 -6.93
CA VAL A 709 -7.96 -24.38 -7.91
C VAL A 709 -7.64 -22.89 -7.93
N THR A 710 -7.67 -22.32 -9.12
CA THR A 710 -7.76 -20.87 -9.31
C THR A 710 -9.21 -20.52 -9.59
N GLN A 711 -9.80 -19.73 -8.70
CA GLN A 711 -11.09 -19.09 -8.85
C GLN A 711 -10.93 -17.73 -9.52
N VAL A 712 -11.69 -17.49 -10.58
CA VAL A 712 -11.77 -16.22 -11.29
C VAL A 712 -13.22 -15.73 -11.27
N LEU A 713 -13.44 -14.61 -10.60
CA LEU A 713 -14.71 -13.91 -10.57
C LEU A 713 -14.67 -12.78 -11.59
N SER A 714 -15.44 -12.89 -12.66
CA SER A 714 -15.48 -11.88 -13.73
C SER A 714 -16.76 -11.05 -13.68
N ASN A 715 -16.70 -9.85 -14.28
CA ASN A 715 -17.80 -8.89 -14.33
C ASN A 715 -18.31 -8.52 -12.93
N VAL A 716 -17.40 -8.28 -11.99
CA VAL A 716 -17.75 -7.91 -10.63
C VAL A 716 -18.15 -6.42 -10.59
N ASN A 717 -19.35 -6.12 -10.10
CA ASN A 717 -19.81 -4.74 -9.92
C ASN A 717 -20.00 -4.43 -8.43
N LYS A 718 -19.37 -3.36 -7.96
CA LYS A 718 -19.39 -2.90 -6.56
C LYS A 718 -19.93 -1.47 -6.46
N ARG A 719 -20.59 -1.16 -5.35
CA ARG A 719 -21.01 0.19 -4.99
C ARG A 719 -20.67 0.50 -3.55
N ASN A 720 -20.05 1.67 -3.37
CA ASN A 720 -19.70 2.22 -2.07
C ASN A 720 -20.35 3.60 -1.97
N MET A 721 -21.24 3.80 -1.01
CA MET A 721 -21.88 5.10 -0.79
C MET A 721 -21.98 5.40 0.69
N GLY A 722 -22.06 6.69 1.04
CA GLY A 722 -22.19 7.07 2.44
C GLY A 722 -22.00 8.55 2.71
N VAL A 723 -21.85 8.86 3.99
CA VAL A 723 -21.61 10.21 4.51
C VAL A 723 -20.37 10.21 5.40
N GLU A 724 -19.55 11.25 5.25
CA GLU A 724 -18.33 11.49 6.01
C GLU A 724 -18.40 12.86 6.69
N MET A 725 -18.06 12.94 7.97
CA MET A 725 -17.99 14.18 8.73
C MET A 725 -16.68 14.27 9.49
N GLY A 726 -15.97 15.38 9.36
CA GLY A 726 -14.84 15.77 10.22
C GLY A 726 -15.12 17.11 10.87
N ILE A 727 -14.99 17.19 12.20
CA ILE A 727 -15.25 18.40 12.97
C ILE A 727 -14.10 18.69 13.93
N GLN A 728 -13.68 19.94 14.04
CA GLN A 728 -12.72 20.39 15.04
C GLN A 728 -13.16 21.73 15.63
N VAL A 729 -13.14 21.80 16.95
CA VAL A 729 -13.55 22.98 17.73
C VAL A 729 -12.44 23.32 18.71
N LYS A 730 -11.95 24.56 18.67
CA LYS A 730 -11.08 25.10 19.71
C LYS A 730 -11.95 25.60 20.85
N ILE A 731 -12.08 24.78 21.91
CA ILE A 731 -12.84 25.12 23.12
C ILE A 731 -12.12 26.27 23.84
N THR A 732 -10.80 26.19 23.94
CA THR A 732 -9.91 27.27 24.40
C THR A 732 -8.69 27.35 23.47
N PRO A 733 -7.81 28.37 23.58
CA PRO A 733 -6.55 28.40 22.83
C PRO A 733 -5.65 27.18 23.07
N THR A 734 -5.83 26.48 24.19
CA THR A 734 -5.03 25.31 24.59
C THR A 734 -5.79 23.99 24.47
N LEU A 735 -7.13 24.00 24.47
CA LEU A 735 -7.96 22.79 24.42
C LEU A 735 -8.72 22.71 23.10
N THR A 736 -8.47 21.65 22.34
CA THR A 736 -9.13 21.36 21.06
C THR A 736 -9.91 20.05 21.17
N ALA A 737 -11.16 20.06 20.74
CA ALA A 737 -11.95 18.86 20.51
C ALA A 737 -12.00 18.55 19.01
N SER A 738 -11.91 17.27 18.66
CA SER A 738 -12.03 16.80 17.28
C SER A 738 -12.92 15.57 17.20
N GLY A 739 -13.60 15.39 16.09
CA GLY A 739 -14.45 14.24 15.86
C GLY A 739 -14.49 13.82 14.40
N LEU A 740 -14.77 12.54 14.19
CA LEU A 740 -14.98 11.91 12.90
C LEU A 740 -16.21 11.01 12.96
N ALA A 741 -17.06 11.08 11.93
CA ALA A 741 -18.08 10.08 11.66
C ALA A 741 -18.00 9.66 10.18
N SER A 742 -17.96 8.36 9.93
CA SER A 742 -18.06 7.78 8.59
C SER A 742 -19.12 6.70 8.64
N ILE A 743 -20.18 6.87 7.85
CA ILE A 743 -21.31 5.96 7.76
C ILE A 743 -21.45 5.55 6.30
N GLY A 744 -20.99 4.35 5.98
CA GLY A 744 -20.96 3.81 4.63
C GLY A 744 -21.82 2.56 4.46
N GLN A 745 -22.11 2.25 3.20
CA GLN A 745 -22.64 0.98 2.74
C GLN A 745 -21.83 0.53 1.52
N TYR A 746 -21.12 -0.59 1.67
CA TYR A 746 -20.26 -1.16 0.62
C TYR A 746 -20.83 -2.53 0.22
N THR A 747 -21.29 -2.65 -1.03
CA THR A 747 -22.04 -3.83 -1.49
C THR A 747 -21.66 -4.25 -2.91
N TYR A 748 -21.78 -5.53 -3.20
CA TYR A 748 -21.87 -6.05 -4.57
C TYR A 748 -23.24 -5.70 -5.16
N THR A 749 -23.28 -5.29 -6.43
CA THR A 749 -24.49 -4.81 -7.11
C THR A 749 -25.05 -5.78 -8.14
N ASN A 750 -24.29 -6.83 -8.49
CA ASN A 750 -24.69 -7.88 -9.41
C ASN A 750 -24.28 -9.27 -8.90
N ASN A 751 -24.70 -10.30 -9.64
CA ASN A 751 -24.19 -11.66 -9.52
C ASN A 751 -23.10 -11.85 -10.59
N PRO A 752 -21.81 -11.85 -10.21
CA PRO A 752 -20.73 -12.06 -11.16
C PRO A 752 -20.63 -13.52 -11.63
N LYS A 753 -19.90 -13.73 -12.73
CA LYS A 753 -19.64 -15.07 -13.27
C LYS A 753 -18.39 -15.69 -12.65
N LEU A 754 -18.50 -16.95 -12.25
CA LEU A 754 -17.43 -17.72 -11.61
C LEU A 754 -16.81 -18.71 -12.59
N TYR A 755 -15.48 -18.70 -12.68
CA TYR A 755 -14.71 -19.67 -13.47
C TYR A 755 -13.64 -20.33 -12.61
N PHE A 756 -13.40 -21.63 -12.81
CA PHE A 756 -12.33 -22.37 -12.13
C PHE A 756 -11.31 -22.94 -13.12
N ALA A 757 -10.02 -22.79 -12.80
CA ALA A 757 -8.95 -23.60 -13.37
C ALA A 757 -8.44 -24.58 -12.29
N SER A 758 -7.99 -25.77 -12.68
CA SER A 758 -7.56 -26.83 -11.76
C SER A 758 -6.16 -27.32 -12.12
N ASP A 759 -5.25 -27.31 -11.14
CA ASP A 759 -3.90 -27.85 -11.32
C ASP A 759 -3.86 -29.39 -11.33
N ALA A 760 -4.96 -30.08 -11.02
CA ALA A 760 -5.02 -31.54 -11.13
C ALA A 760 -5.41 -32.01 -12.54
N MET A 761 -6.17 -31.19 -13.26
CA MET A 761 -6.69 -31.53 -14.60
C MET A 761 -5.96 -30.80 -15.72
N GLY A 762 -5.51 -29.56 -15.46
CA GLY A 762 -4.94 -28.68 -16.46
C GLY A 762 -6.00 -28.13 -17.41
N THR A 763 -6.61 -28.99 -18.21
CA THR A 763 -7.55 -28.61 -19.26
C THR A 763 -8.84 -29.42 -19.22
N PHE A 764 -9.92 -28.78 -19.64
CA PHE A 764 -11.26 -29.31 -19.73
C PHE A 764 -11.68 -29.37 -21.20
N PHE A 765 -12.31 -30.47 -21.61
CA PHE A 765 -12.99 -30.61 -22.89
C PHE A 765 -14.49 -30.68 -22.61
N ASP A 766 -15.25 -29.80 -23.25
CA ASP A 766 -16.70 -29.75 -23.16
C ASP A 766 -17.29 -29.43 -24.53
N TYR A 767 -18.52 -29.89 -24.81
CA TYR A 767 -19.23 -29.46 -26.01
C TYR A 767 -19.64 -27.99 -25.90
N ASN A 768 -19.33 -27.20 -26.91
CA ASN A 768 -19.79 -25.82 -27.02
C ASN A 768 -21.28 -25.76 -27.39
N ASN A 769 -21.86 -24.56 -27.44
CA ASN A 769 -23.27 -24.35 -27.80
C ASN A 769 -23.64 -24.81 -29.23
N LYS A 770 -22.66 -25.20 -30.05
CA LYS A 770 -22.84 -25.75 -31.41
C LYS A 770 -22.66 -27.27 -31.45
N GLY A 771 -22.41 -27.92 -30.31
CA GLY A 771 -22.17 -29.37 -30.24
C GLY A 771 -20.75 -29.79 -30.65
N GLU A 772 -19.80 -28.85 -30.73
CA GLU A 772 -18.40 -29.15 -31.06
C GLU A 772 -17.56 -29.24 -29.78
N LEU A 773 -16.63 -30.20 -29.73
CA LEU A 773 -15.74 -30.37 -28.58
C LEU A 773 -14.74 -29.19 -28.50
N GLU A 774 -14.73 -28.49 -27.36
CA GLU A 774 -13.87 -27.34 -27.12
C GLU A 774 -12.95 -27.58 -25.92
N ARG A 775 -11.64 -27.44 -26.13
CA ARG A 775 -10.62 -27.49 -25.09
C ARG A 775 -10.48 -26.11 -24.43
N ARG A 776 -10.62 -26.03 -23.11
CA ARG A 776 -10.42 -24.82 -22.29
C ARG A 776 -9.50 -25.10 -21.11
N ASP A 777 -8.75 -24.10 -20.66
CA ASP A 777 -7.93 -24.20 -19.45
C ASP A 777 -8.73 -23.85 -18.16
N TYR A 778 -10.03 -23.57 -18.29
CA TYR A 778 -10.93 -23.25 -17.19
C TYR A 778 -12.37 -23.74 -17.48
N ARG A 779 -13.17 -23.89 -16.43
CA ARG A 779 -14.58 -24.27 -16.46
C ARG A 779 -15.48 -23.14 -15.95
N ASP A 780 -16.60 -22.90 -16.62
CA ASP A 780 -17.65 -21.95 -16.17
C ASP A 780 -18.53 -22.63 -15.11
N LEU A 781 -18.65 -22.02 -13.93
CA LEU A 781 -19.51 -22.49 -12.84
C LEU A 781 -20.81 -21.67 -12.70
N GLY A 782 -21.07 -20.78 -13.65
CA GLY A 782 -22.25 -19.94 -13.69
C GLY A 782 -22.17 -18.72 -12.80
N GLU A 783 -23.34 -18.22 -12.40
CA GLU A 783 -23.45 -17.03 -11.57
C GLU A 783 -23.19 -17.36 -10.10
N SER A 784 -22.40 -16.50 -9.45
CA SER A 784 -22.31 -16.44 -7.99
C SER A 784 -23.29 -15.38 -7.47
N TYR A 785 -24.24 -15.80 -6.64
CA TYR A 785 -25.33 -14.99 -6.10
C TYR A 785 -24.84 -14.04 -4.99
N LEU A 786 -23.98 -13.08 -5.36
CA LEU A 786 -23.36 -12.11 -4.46
C LEU A 786 -24.11 -10.77 -4.37
N LYS A 787 -25.12 -10.52 -5.19
CA LYS A 787 -25.85 -9.25 -5.15
C LYS A 787 -26.34 -8.92 -3.73
N ASN A 788 -26.07 -7.70 -3.28
CA ASN A 788 -26.34 -7.18 -1.93
C ASN A 788 -25.45 -7.70 -0.79
N TYR A 789 -24.53 -8.64 -1.04
CA TYR A 789 -23.51 -8.97 -0.06
C TYR A 789 -22.62 -7.77 0.24
N LYS A 790 -22.11 -7.71 1.47
CA LYS A 790 -21.23 -6.66 1.93
C LYS A 790 -19.80 -6.93 1.47
N GLN A 791 -19.06 -5.90 1.12
CA GLN A 791 -17.61 -6.01 0.88
C GLN A 791 -16.88 -6.14 2.22
N GLY A 792 -15.84 -6.98 2.26
CA GLY A 792 -15.00 -7.20 3.44
C GLY A 792 -13.76 -6.29 3.50
N GLY A 793 -12.86 -6.60 4.42
CA GLY A 793 -11.55 -5.95 4.54
C GLY A 793 -11.51 -4.60 5.25
N THR A 794 -12.66 -3.99 5.60
CA THR A 794 -12.73 -2.78 6.43
C THR A 794 -14.13 -2.57 7.04
N PRO A 795 -14.28 -1.92 8.22
CA PRO A 795 -15.60 -1.57 8.75
C PRO A 795 -16.37 -0.60 7.85
N GLN A 796 -17.68 -0.80 7.73
CA GLN A 796 -18.54 0.12 6.97
C GLN A 796 -18.87 1.40 7.73
N GLN A 797 -18.75 1.38 9.06
CA GLN A 797 -18.95 2.57 9.88
C GLN A 797 -17.83 2.72 10.91
N ALA A 798 -17.36 3.96 11.07
CA ALA A 798 -16.33 4.32 12.03
C ALA A 798 -16.61 5.69 12.65
N PHE A 799 -16.38 5.78 13.95
CA PHE A 799 -16.57 7.00 14.74
C PHE A 799 -15.33 7.27 15.58
N SER A 800 -14.99 8.54 15.74
CA SER A 800 -13.90 8.96 16.62
C SER A 800 -14.24 10.27 17.33
N VAL A 801 -13.88 10.38 18.60
CA VAL A 801 -13.95 11.62 19.38
C VAL A 801 -12.67 11.78 20.16
N GLY A 802 -12.04 12.94 20.01
CA GLY A 802 -10.73 13.25 20.57
C GLY A 802 -10.69 14.58 21.30
N LEU A 803 -9.90 14.63 22.37
CA LEU A 803 -9.54 15.86 23.07
C LEU A 803 -8.02 16.00 23.08
N ARG A 804 -7.53 17.20 22.77
CA ARG A 804 -6.11 17.54 22.84
C ARG A 804 -5.91 18.82 23.65
N TYR A 805 -5.05 18.73 24.65
CA TYR A 805 -4.53 19.87 25.39
C TYR A 805 -3.10 20.17 24.95
N SER A 806 -2.87 21.37 24.44
CA SER A 806 -1.57 21.89 24.01
C SER A 806 -1.16 23.06 24.90
N SER A 807 -0.14 22.84 25.72
CA SER A 807 0.37 23.83 26.66
C SER A 807 1.28 24.85 25.96
N PRO A 808 1.20 26.15 26.33
CA PRO A 808 2.18 27.16 25.90
C PRO A 808 3.62 26.85 26.35
N LYS A 809 3.80 25.93 27.31
CA LYS A 809 5.11 25.45 27.77
C LYS A 809 5.63 24.25 26.96
N TYR A 810 5.26 24.16 25.68
CA TYR A 810 5.77 23.19 24.70
C TYR A 810 5.56 21.72 25.06
N TRP A 811 4.43 21.39 25.68
CA TRP A 811 4.00 20.00 25.93
C TRP A 811 2.54 19.81 25.55
N TRP A 812 2.16 18.59 25.19
CA TRP A 812 0.79 18.25 24.83
C TRP A 812 0.39 16.88 25.38
N ILE A 813 -0.92 16.70 25.53
CA ILE A 813 -1.57 15.42 25.79
C ILE A 813 -2.85 15.34 24.95
N SER A 814 -3.12 14.18 24.39
CA SER A 814 -4.34 13.87 23.65
C SER A 814 -4.88 12.50 24.01
N GLY A 815 -6.20 12.36 23.94
CA GLY A 815 -6.90 11.09 24.08
C GLY A 815 -8.02 11.00 23.07
N ASN A 816 -8.14 9.85 22.40
CA ASN A 816 -9.12 9.59 21.35
C ASN A 816 -9.87 8.30 21.64
N TRP A 817 -11.20 8.35 21.60
CA TRP A 817 -12.08 7.18 21.61
C TRP A 817 -12.49 6.86 20.17
N ASN A 818 -12.33 5.61 19.77
CA ASN A 818 -12.66 5.12 18.44
C ASN A 818 -13.66 3.97 18.53
N TYR A 819 -14.62 3.89 17.61
CA TYR A 819 -15.62 2.83 17.57
C TYR A 819 -15.90 2.39 16.12
N PHE A 820 -15.93 1.08 15.91
CA PHE A 820 -16.10 0.42 14.62
C PHE A 820 -17.24 -0.58 14.67
N ARG A 821 -18.05 -0.60 13.61
CA ARG A 821 -19.15 -1.55 13.46
C ARG A 821 -19.40 -1.91 12.00
N ASP A 822 -20.21 -2.96 11.83
CA ASP A 822 -20.63 -3.45 10.51
C ASP A 822 -19.43 -3.83 9.63
N SER A 823 -18.52 -4.63 10.19
CA SER A 823 -17.43 -5.31 9.47
C SER A 823 -17.87 -6.71 9.04
N TYR A 824 -17.37 -7.18 7.89
CA TYR A 824 -17.74 -8.47 7.29
C TYR A 824 -16.50 -9.17 6.72
N LEU A 825 -16.53 -10.50 6.66
CA LEU A 825 -15.61 -11.25 5.79
C LEU A 825 -16.07 -11.18 4.34
N ASP A 826 -15.13 -11.24 3.40
CA ASP A 826 -15.47 -11.41 1.99
C ASP A 826 -16.21 -12.74 1.79
N PRO A 827 -17.35 -12.74 1.07
CA PRO A 827 -18.13 -13.96 0.88
C PRO A 827 -17.38 -14.90 -0.07
N ALA A 828 -17.27 -16.19 0.29
CA ALA A 828 -16.87 -17.24 -0.63
C ALA A 828 -17.81 -17.31 -1.85
N PRO A 829 -17.34 -17.00 -3.09
CA PRO A 829 -18.21 -17.02 -4.27
C PRO A 829 -18.63 -18.44 -4.65
N ALA A 830 -17.74 -19.42 -4.49
CA ALA A 830 -17.95 -20.83 -4.82
C ALA A 830 -19.20 -21.44 -4.17
N THR A 831 -19.44 -21.16 -2.90
CA THR A 831 -20.58 -21.70 -2.12
C THR A 831 -21.91 -21.02 -2.46
N ARG A 832 -21.89 -20.00 -3.31
CA ARG A 832 -23.05 -19.19 -3.68
C ARG A 832 -23.39 -19.37 -5.16
N THR A 833 -23.16 -20.56 -5.70
CA THR A 833 -23.46 -20.93 -7.08
C THR A 833 -24.51 -22.03 -7.12
N ASN A 834 -25.11 -22.27 -8.29
CA ASN A 834 -25.96 -23.45 -8.47
C ASN A 834 -25.17 -24.76 -8.37
N SER A 835 -23.89 -24.76 -8.79
CA SER A 835 -23.00 -25.92 -8.66
C SER A 835 -22.79 -26.36 -7.21
N PHE A 836 -22.93 -25.45 -6.24
CA PHE A 836 -22.84 -25.79 -4.81
C PHE A 836 -24.02 -26.67 -4.34
N ILE A 837 -25.23 -26.40 -4.84
CA ILE A 837 -26.46 -27.08 -4.39
C ILE A 837 -26.84 -28.29 -5.25
N TYR A 838 -26.33 -28.38 -6.49
CA TYR A 838 -26.65 -29.49 -7.38
C TYR A 838 -25.89 -30.76 -7.03
N ASN A 839 -26.60 -31.88 -7.14
CA ASN A 839 -26.02 -33.20 -6.98
C ASN A 839 -25.19 -33.54 -8.22
N PRO A 840 -23.87 -33.79 -8.10
CA PRO A 840 -23.01 -34.10 -9.23
C PRO A 840 -23.40 -35.40 -9.94
N ASN A 841 -24.14 -36.30 -9.26
CA ASN A 841 -24.61 -37.56 -9.84
C ASN A 841 -25.90 -37.40 -10.67
N THR A 842 -26.61 -36.28 -10.52
CA THR A 842 -27.88 -36.00 -11.22
C THR A 842 -27.89 -34.53 -11.68
N PRO A 843 -27.37 -34.24 -12.89
CA PRO A 843 -27.24 -32.88 -13.40
C PRO A 843 -28.55 -32.08 -13.30
N GLY A 844 -28.48 -30.87 -12.74
CA GLY A 844 -29.62 -29.96 -12.62
C GLY A 844 -30.59 -30.25 -11.47
N VAL A 845 -30.37 -31.30 -10.68
CA VAL A 845 -31.19 -31.63 -9.50
C VAL A 845 -30.45 -31.21 -8.23
N PRO A 846 -31.03 -30.33 -7.39
CA PRO A 846 -30.47 -30.01 -6.07
C PRO A 846 -30.34 -31.24 -5.17
N TYR A 847 -29.44 -31.18 -4.19
CA TYR A 847 -29.41 -32.15 -3.09
C TYR A 847 -30.76 -32.22 -2.36
N ASP A 848 -31.13 -33.42 -1.91
CA ASP A 848 -32.29 -33.62 -1.05
C ASP A 848 -32.18 -32.76 0.22
N GLY A 849 -33.29 -32.12 0.60
CA GLY A 849 -33.37 -31.26 1.78
C GLY A 849 -32.80 -29.84 1.60
N VAL A 850 -32.37 -29.45 0.40
CA VAL A 850 -32.07 -28.04 0.09
C VAL A 850 -33.38 -27.24 0.14
N THR A 851 -33.47 -26.30 1.08
CA THR A 851 -34.58 -25.34 1.18
C THR A 851 -34.03 -23.92 1.22
N GLU A 852 -34.84 -22.94 0.81
CA GLU A 852 -34.43 -21.54 0.87
C GLU A 852 -34.08 -21.09 2.30
N ALA A 853 -34.86 -21.54 3.29
CA ALA A 853 -34.62 -21.24 4.70
C ALA A 853 -33.24 -21.75 5.16
N GLU A 854 -32.88 -22.96 4.74
CA GLU A 854 -31.60 -23.56 5.09
C GLU A 854 -30.43 -22.90 4.36
N LEU A 855 -30.56 -22.59 3.08
CA LEU A 855 -29.55 -21.83 2.33
C LEU A 855 -29.31 -20.44 2.96
N ARG A 856 -30.36 -19.74 3.37
CA ARG A 856 -30.24 -18.46 4.08
C ARG A 856 -29.52 -18.59 5.43
N ARG A 857 -29.65 -19.74 6.12
CA ARG A 857 -28.96 -20.02 7.38
C ARG A 857 -27.46 -20.25 7.15
N VAL A 858 -27.10 -21.14 6.23
CA VAL A 858 -25.71 -21.61 6.05
C VAL A 858 -24.86 -20.68 5.18
N LEU A 859 -25.47 -19.92 4.27
CA LEU A 859 -24.76 -18.95 3.41
C LEU A 859 -24.75 -17.52 3.97
N LYS A 860 -25.34 -17.30 5.16
CA LYS A 860 -25.33 -16.01 5.83
C LYS A 860 -23.91 -15.50 5.97
N GLN A 861 -23.65 -14.30 5.45
CA GLN A 861 -22.33 -13.69 5.52
C GLN A 861 -21.85 -13.54 6.96
N VAL A 862 -20.58 -13.86 7.20
CA VAL A 862 -19.94 -13.72 8.51
C VAL A 862 -19.78 -12.24 8.84
N LYS A 863 -20.58 -11.77 9.82
CA LYS A 863 -20.45 -10.44 10.41
C LYS A 863 -19.45 -10.49 11.57
N LEU A 864 -18.45 -9.61 11.54
CA LEU A 864 -17.41 -9.54 12.57
C LEU A 864 -17.88 -8.72 13.79
N PRO A 865 -17.30 -8.97 14.99
CA PRO A 865 -17.64 -8.21 16.19
C PRO A 865 -17.34 -6.72 16.07
N GLU A 866 -18.19 -5.90 16.70
CA GLU A 866 -17.93 -4.48 16.88
C GLU A 866 -16.80 -4.28 17.90
N ALA A 867 -16.06 -3.17 17.77
CA ALA A 867 -14.96 -2.87 18.68
C ALA A 867 -14.85 -1.38 18.96
N PHE A 868 -14.39 -1.05 20.16
CA PHE A 868 -13.97 0.29 20.51
C PHE A 868 -12.59 0.28 21.12
N PHE A 869 -11.91 1.42 21.00
CA PHE A 869 -10.54 1.60 21.44
C PHE A 869 -10.34 2.97 22.05
N PHE A 870 -9.41 3.04 23.00
CA PHE A 870 -8.90 4.31 23.52
C PHE A 870 -7.42 4.42 23.16
N ASN A 871 -7.07 5.52 22.51
CA ASN A 871 -5.70 5.89 22.20
C ASN A 871 -5.33 7.12 23.04
N ALA A 872 -4.06 7.23 23.41
CA ALA A 872 -3.53 8.45 24.00
C ALA A 872 -2.16 8.76 23.43
N SER A 873 -1.85 10.04 23.31
CA SER A 873 -0.50 10.49 23.03
C SER A 873 -0.12 11.65 23.92
N ALA A 874 1.18 11.77 24.21
CA ALA A 874 1.72 12.89 24.93
C ALA A 874 3.13 13.18 24.42
N GLY A 875 3.53 14.43 24.51
CA GLY A 875 4.89 14.81 24.14
C GLY A 875 5.30 16.14 24.72
N LYS A 876 6.61 16.37 24.67
CA LYS A 876 7.23 17.60 25.10
C LYS A 876 8.42 17.90 24.22
N SER A 877 8.58 19.17 23.89
CA SER A 877 9.71 19.67 23.14
C SER A 877 10.47 20.73 23.93
N TRP A 878 11.77 20.80 23.69
CA TRP A 878 12.69 21.75 24.32
C TRP A 878 13.55 22.39 23.24
N ILE A 879 13.94 23.63 23.50
CA ILE A 879 14.95 24.35 22.72
C ILE A 879 16.07 24.69 23.68
N ILE A 880 17.27 24.23 23.36
CA ILE A 880 18.47 24.46 24.15
C ILE A 880 19.48 25.12 23.22
N GLY A 881 19.52 26.46 23.22
CA GLY A 881 20.29 27.23 22.25
C GLY A 881 19.81 27.00 20.81
N LYS A 882 20.68 26.47 19.95
CA LYS A 882 20.35 26.09 18.56
C LYS A 882 19.76 24.69 18.42
N TYR A 883 19.82 23.88 19.49
CA TYR A 883 19.39 22.49 19.47
C TYR A 883 17.90 22.38 19.76
N TYR A 884 17.24 21.45 19.06
CA TYR A 884 15.84 21.14 19.27
C TYR A 884 15.69 19.67 19.65
N PHE A 885 15.01 19.43 20.76
CA PHE A 885 14.84 18.11 21.35
C PHE A 885 13.36 17.83 21.56
N VAL A 886 12.89 16.64 21.19
CA VAL A 886 11.49 16.23 21.37
C VAL A 886 11.43 14.81 21.89
N ILE A 887 10.56 14.63 22.88
CA ILE A 887 10.11 13.31 23.32
C ILE A 887 8.61 13.25 23.05
N SER A 888 8.16 12.16 22.43
CA SER A 888 6.74 11.86 22.28
C SER A 888 6.47 10.39 22.53
N ALA A 889 5.27 10.08 23.00
CA ALA A 889 4.80 8.73 23.23
C ALA A 889 3.34 8.63 22.77
N THR A 890 3.03 7.60 22.01
CA THR A 890 1.66 7.23 21.64
C THR A 890 1.39 5.82 22.12
N VAL A 891 0.22 5.59 22.71
CA VAL A 891 -0.28 4.27 23.10
C VAL A 891 -1.64 4.09 22.45
N ASN A 892 -1.75 3.07 21.59
CA ASN A 892 -3.01 2.69 20.95
C ASN A 892 -3.60 1.47 21.66
N ASN A 893 -4.93 1.36 21.65
CA ASN A 893 -5.65 0.28 22.33
C ASN A 893 -5.21 0.15 23.81
N ILE A 894 -5.33 1.23 24.58
CA ILE A 894 -4.92 1.28 26.00
C ILE A 894 -5.61 0.19 26.82
N LEU A 895 -6.86 -0.14 26.52
CA LEU A 895 -7.61 -1.20 27.20
C LEU A 895 -7.13 -2.62 26.86
N ASN A 896 -6.21 -2.76 25.91
CA ASN A 896 -5.67 -4.04 25.45
C ASN A 896 -6.77 -5.01 25.00
N SER A 897 -7.74 -4.53 24.22
CA SER A 897 -8.79 -5.36 23.64
C SER A 897 -8.20 -6.30 22.59
N HIS A 898 -8.50 -7.59 22.70
CA HIS A 898 -8.08 -8.65 21.76
C HIS A 898 -9.23 -9.17 20.89
N LYS A 899 -10.38 -8.50 20.90
CA LYS A 899 -11.60 -8.99 20.23
C LYS A 899 -11.76 -8.51 18.79
N TYR A 900 -10.92 -7.57 18.34
CA TYR A 900 -11.06 -6.96 17.04
C TYR A 900 -10.32 -7.73 15.96
N ILE A 901 -11.08 -8.20 14.98
CA ILE A 901 -10.61 -8.90 13.79
C ILE A 901 -10.38 -7.85 12.70
N THR A 902 -9.13 -7.73 12.25
CA THR A 902 -8.71 -6.77 11.21
C THR A 902 -8.98 -7.28 9.80
N GLY A 903 -9.10 -8.60 9.63
CA GLY A 903 -9.40 -9.25 8.36
C GLY A 903 -9.50 -10.76 8.49
N GLY A 904 -9.72 -11.45 7.38
CA GLY A 904 -9.84 -12.91 7.33
C GLY A 904 -10.46 -13.38 6.02
N PHE A 905 -10.67 -14.68 5.91
CA PHE A 905 -11.32 -15.30 4.75
C PHE A 905 -12.10 -16.55 5.15
N GLU A 906 -13.22 -16.77 4.46
CA GLU A 906 -13.97 -18.03 4.51
C GLU A 906 -13.11 -19.12 3.83
N GLN A 907 -12.88 -20.26 4.51
CA GLN A 907 -12.14 -21.36 3.90
C GLN A 907 -13.04 -22.09 2.88
N THR A 908 -12.71 -21.94 1.60
CA THR A 908 -13.44 -22.54 0.46
C THR A 908 -13.03 -23.97 0.16
N ARG A 909 -12.79 -24.79 1.20
CA ARG A 909 -12.39 -26.19 1.01
C ARG A 909 -13.57 -27.06 0.61
N ASN A 910 -14.65 -27.10 1.40
CA ASN A 910 -15.85 -27.85 1.03
C ASN A 910 -16.78 -26.95 0.22
N ILE A 911 -16.96 -27.25 -1.06
CA ILE A 911 -17.81 -26.44 -1.95
C ILE A 911 -18.97 -27.24 -2.56
N ASN A 912 -19.38 -28.25 -1.80
CA ASN A 912 -20.57 -29.02 -2.00
C ASN A 912 -21.50 -28.84 -0.79
N TYR A 913 -22.80 -28.62 -1.03
CA TYR A 913 -23.79 -28.37 0.02
C TYR A 913 -23.75 -29.39 1.16
N LYS A 914 -23.78 -30.70 0.86
CA LYS A 914 -23.87 -31.74 1.89
C LYS A 914 -22.67 -31.71 2.85
N ASN A 915 -21.45 -31.69 2.30
CA ASN A 915 -20.22 -31.66 3.10
C ASN A 915 -20.01 -30.32 3.81
N TYR A 916 -20.49 -29.22 3.22
CA TYR A 916 -20.42 -27.90 3.82
C TYR A 916 -21.34 -27.80 5.05
N VAL A 917 -22.61 -28.18 4.91
CA VAL A 917 -23.60 -28.11 6.00
C VAL A 917 -23.23 -29.03 7.17
N GLU A 918 -22.73 -30.24 6.86
CA GLU A 918 -22.25 -31.18 7.87
C GLU A 918 -21.13 -30.56 8.74
N GLY A 919 -20.17 -29.89 8.11
CA GLY A 919 -19.12 -29.16 8.84
C GLY A 919 -19.64 -27.91 9.55
N PHE A 920 -20.54 -27.16 8.93
CA PHE A 920 -21.10 -25.92 9.47
C PHE A 920 -21.85 -26.12 10.80
N ASN A 921 -22.49 -27.28 10.98
CA ASN A 921 -23.24 -27.59 12.19
C ASN A 921 -22.35 -28.04 13.37
N GLN A 922 -21.05 -28.22 13.17
CA GLN A 922 -20.10 -28.52 14.24
C GLN A 922 -19.75 -27.25 15.01
N GLU A 923 -19.45 -27.38 16.31
CA GLU A 923 -19.03 -26.24 17.15
C GLU A 923 -17.73 -25.60 16.64
N ASN A 924 -16.75 -26.44 16.26
CA ASN A 924 -15.49 -26.03 15.63
C ASN A 924 -15.36 -26.75 14.28
N PRO A 925 -15.83 -26.15 13.17
CA PRO A 925 -15.69 -26.75 11.85
C PRO A 925 -14.21 -26.90 11.46
N SER A 926 -13.80 -28.04 10.90
CA SER A 926 -12.42 -28.24 10.44
C SER A 926 -11.96 -27.24 9.37
N PHE A 927 -12.92 -26.64 8.66
CA PHE A 927 -12.70 -25.58 7.67
C PHE A 927 -13.40 -24.27 8.07
N ALA A 928 -13.34 -23.91 9.36
CA ALA A 928 -13.82 -22.63 9.85
C ALA A 928 -13.06 -21.45 9.21
N PRO A 929 -13.63 -20.23 9.14
CA PRO A 929 -12.90 -19.07 8.66
C PRO A 929 -11.58 -18.86 9.41
N LYS A 930 -10.57 -18.36 8.69
CA LYS A 930 -9.31 -17.91 9.29
C LYS A 930 -9.34 -16.40 9.46
N TYR A 931 -8.81 -15.93 10.58
CA TYR A 931 -8.85 -14.53 10.98
C TYR A 931 -7.45 -13.95 11.16
N PHE A 932 -7.36 -12.63 11.05
CA PHE A 932 -6.27 -11.81 11.55
C PHE A 932 -6.82 -10.91 12.65
N TYR A 933 -6.19 -10.94 13.81
CA TYR A 933 -6.55 -10.08 14.94
C TYR A 933 -5.66 -8.84 14.99
N SER A 934 -6.19 -7.76 15.55
CA SER A 934 -5.35 -6.62 15.96
C SER A 934 -4.35 -7.07 17.02
N GLN A 935 -3.13 -6.54 16.95
CA GLN A 935 -1.99 -6.89 17.81
C GLN A 935 -2.15 -6.48 19.29
N GLY A 936 -3.35 -6.15 19.77
CA GLY A 936 -3.57 -5.70 21.14
C GLY A 936 -3.05 -4.28 21.39
N ARG A 937 -2.52 -4.02 22.59
CA ARG A 937 -1.95 -2.71 22.96
C ARG A 937 -0.61 -2.48 22.25
N SER A 938 -0.52 -1.38 21.50
CA SER A 938 0.75 -0.95 20.89
C SER A 938 1.22 0.38 21.47
N TYR A 939 2.54 0.57 21.56
CA TYR A 939 3.14 1.84 21.92
C TYR A 939 4.20 2.28 20.91
N PHE A 940 4.43 3.58 20.82
CA PHE A 940 5.47 4.18 20.01
C PHE A 940 6.06 5.36 20.76
N PHE A 941 7.29 5.21 21.25
CA PHE A 941 8.05 6.24 21.94
C PHE A 941 9.12 6.78 20.99
N ASN A 942 9.23 8.09 20.88
CA ASN A 942 10.17 8.76 19.99
C ASN A 942 11.03 9.75 20.75
N VAL A 943 12.31 9.74 20.42
CA VAL A 943 13.26 10.78 20.77
C VAL A 943 13.82 11.36 19.49
N GLN A 944 13.60 12.65 19.27
CA GLN A 944 14.13 13.38 18.13
C GLN A 944 15.07 14.48 18.61
N PHE A 945 16.24 14.55 17.98
CA PHE A 945 17.25 15.58 18.22
C PHE A 945 17.65 16.23 16.90
N ARG A 946 17.57 17.56 16.81
CA ARG A 946 17.97 18.35 15.63
C ARG A 946 19.07 19.33 16.02
N PHE A 947 20.10 19.46 15.18
CA PHE A 947 21.30 20.25 15.44
C PHE A 947 21.98 20.85 14.21
#